data_AF-A0A1I0NNS6-F1
#
_entry.id   AF-A0A1I0NNS6-F1
#
_cell.length_a   1.000
_cell.length_b   1.000
_cell.length_c   1.000
_cell.angle_alpha   90.00
_cell.angle_beta   90.00
_cell.angle_gamma   90.00
#
_symmetry.space_group_name_H-M   'P 1'
#
loop_
_entity.id
_entity.type
_entity.pdbx_description
1 polymer ?
#
loop_
_entity_poly.entity_id
_entity_poly.type
_entity_poly.pdbx_seq_one_letter_code
_entity_poly.pdbx_strand_id
1 'polypeptide(L)'
;MASERGSRLRSEAGVRAFMAVLMVAAVGVATIGLPVAYGGPTATAEAADADVESYETISQAESELDPADHVYLREDGSAVLQYDDDDADVDQFDLGMDVSEGLVHMLVVDEYDQDDDFEEANFSAVLDQNGFTGDGSLVMQQPADVEDLSVDVTGEVTDETNEFDATATGTFQSSGTAAPGEISTDGHVTATADRLETSGTATVDYAMGMGADDEGTTLDVSLDDTTDGYAVDVTREETVYDWSADRWETRDQAEQTLQEEYGTLASNLGGTSDIQIDHYDFEERDHGQYRLELEFSVEYTGIDDGIERQLTDELANDPSSDLTRSDAETIAESVTDIGIETFEFTMTEQGAAMEAEWDIALTNYDEVTVALIDLAEASSMSEQFDQADFEDARAGIEAQQAADLTTELEWDVAVEGTSTGEMELDAEITSETDNWAAYIDELEARSVDTQNDVSFSLTAETDGEELTVNGQFDIEAEDLAGDAINAWAESIQNDPTTTTMSSDTEQFVTALSESELEVARVDADIGDGTVRVEGGAEFANMSAVTDTFSDSLAISGIASEHADETSSIYVYVDDVAGVDTETATKSDVEHLGVVDSETTVHAAGDWDEEFSEPDTAGMSDYLDVSSQSEEAAEEDEADDGDSIPGFGVGVSLTVIAGLLTTLVLRRQAQE
;
A
#
# COMPACT_ATOMS: atom_id res chain seq x y z
N MET A 1 -3.04 -27.33 -35.73
CA MET A 1 -3.10 -25.86 -35.94
C MET A 1 -4.11 -25.12 -35.05
N ALA A 2 -5.22 -25.71 -34.58
CA ALA A 2 -6.01 -25.10 -33.48
C ALA A 2 -5.55 -25.57 -32.08
N SER A 3 -4.92 -26.74 -31.97
CA SER A 3 -4.44 -27.32 -30.70
C SER A 3 -3.06 -26.82 -30.22
N GLU A 4 -2.35 -26.04 -31.02
CA GLU A 4 -1.00 -25.50 -30.70
C GLU A 4 -1.03 -24.01 -30.29
N ARG A 5 -2.22 -23.37 -30.30
CA ARG A 5 -2.41 -22.00 -29.80
C ARG A 5 -2.92 -21.95 -28.36
N GLY A 6 -3.62 -22.99 -27.89
CA GLY A 6 -4.10 -23.07 -26.50
C GLY A 6 -2.99 -23.38 -25.49
N SER A 7 -1.94 -24.12 -25.87
CA SER A 7 -0.84 -24.44 -24.94
C SER A 7 0.20 -23.33 -24.78
N ARG A 8 0.17 -22.29 -25.62
CA ARG A 8 1.08 -21.13 -25.53
C ARG A 8 0.49 -19.96 -24.75
N LEU A 9 -0.84 -19.91 -24.60
CA LEU A 9 -1.52 -18.92 -23.77
C LEU A 9 -1.58 -19.37 -22.31
N ARG A 10 -1.64 -20.70 -22.03
CA ARG A 10 -1.56 -21.25 -20.67
C ARG A 10 -0.17 -21.09 -20.02
N SER A 11 0.92 -21.23 -20.79
CA SER A 11 2.29 -21.07 -20.25
C SER A 11 2.73 -19.60 -20.06
N GLU A 12 1.94 -18.62 -20.54
CA GLU A 12 2.12 -17.20 -20.20
C GLU A 12 1.32 -16.83 -18.94
N ALA A 13 0.31 -17.63 -18.57
CA ALA A 13 -0.54 -17.37 -17.41
C ALA A 13 0.13 -17.77 -16.09
N GLY A 14 0.82 -18.91 -16.01
CA GLY A 14 1.49 -19.30 -14.77
C GLY A 14 2.80 -18.54 -14.51
N VAL A 15 3.53 -18.10 -15.53
CA VAL A 15 4.64 -17.13 -15.36
C VAL A 15 4.10 -15.75 -14.93
N ARG A 16 2.90 -15.37 -15.37
CA ARG A 16 2.22 -14.15 -14.90
C ARG A 16 1.65 -14.30 -13.49
N ALA A 17 1.16 -15.49 -13.11
CA ALA A 17 0.68 -15.77 -11.76
C ALA A 17 1.87 -15.82 -10.78
N PHE A 18 2.99 -16.44 -11.17
CA PHE A 18 4.26 -16.39 -10.43
C PHE A 18 4.77 -14.96 -10.28
N MET A 19 4.79 -14.17 -11.37
CA MET A 19 5.12 -12.74 -11.30
C MET A 19 4.09 -11.94 -10.49
N ALA A 20 2.82 -12.32 -10.50
CA ALA A 20 1.77 -11.63 -9.74
C ALA A 20 1.87 -11.95 -8.25
N VAL A 21 2.18 -13.18 -7.85
CA VAL A 21 2.41 -13.57 -6.45
C VAL A 21 3.73 -12.97 -5.95
N LEU A 22 4.81 -13.03 -6.73
CA LEU A 22 6.05 -12.32 -6.40
C LEU A 22 5.88 -10.81 -6.40
N MET A 23 5.05 -10.24 -7.29
CA MET A 23 4.70 -8.82 -7.20
C MET A 23 3.84 -8.53 -5.98
N VAL A 24 2.87 -9.37 -5.61
CA VAL A 24 2.04 -9.13 -4.41
C VAL A 24 2.89 -9.24 -3.15
N ALA A 25 3.81 -10.21 -3.08
CA ALA A 25 4.77 -10.34 -1.99
C ALA A 25 5.78 -9.17 -2.00
N ALA A 26 6.37 -8.82 -3.15
CA ALA A 26 7.31 -7.71 -3.26
C ALA A 26 6.64 -6.34 -3.08
N VAL A 27 5.36 -6.19 -3.48
CA VAL A 27 4.55 -5.00 -3.24
C VAL A 27 4.21 -4.96 -1.75
N GLY A 28 3.74 -6.03 -1.12
CA GLY A 28 3.51 -6.07 0.33
C GLY A 28 4.77 -5.72 1.14
N VAL A 29 5.92 -6.28 0.77
CA VAL A 29 7.23 -5.94 1.35
C VAL A 29 7.63 -4.48 1.05
N ALA A 30 7.39 -3.97 -0.15
CA ALA A 30 7.81 -2.62 -0.54
C ALA A 30 6.86 -1.49 -0.12
N THR A 31 5.56 -1.75 -0.01
CA THR A 31 4.52 -0.76 0.34
C THR A 31 4.20 -0.75 1.82
N ILE A 32 4.34 -1.89 2.50
CA ILE A 32 4.07 -2.04 3.94
C ILE A 32 5.39 -2.29 4.68
N GLY A 33 6.17 -3.30 4.29
CA GLY A 33 7.39 -3.70 5.03
C GLY A 33 8.50 -2.64 5.08
N LEU A 34 8.82 -1.96 3.98
CA LEU A 34 9.88 -0.94 3.96
C LEU A 34 9.50 0.34 4.75
N PRO A 35 8.31 0.92 4.61
CA PRO A 35 7.93 2.07 5.44
C PRO A 35 7.81 1.72 6.92
N VAL A 36 7.26 0.53 7.26
CA VAL A 36 7.21 0.00 8.63
C VAL A 36 8.61 -0.16 9.23
N ALA A 37 9.54 -0.81 8.50
CA ALA A 37 10.90 -1.04 8.97
C ALA A 37 11.69 0.26 9.21
N TYR A 38 11.39 1.34 8.49
CA TYR A 38 12.11 2.61 8.59
C TYR A 38 11.32 3.74 9.27
N GLY A 39 10.12 3.46 9.80
CA GLY A 39 9.24 4.48 10.39
C GLY A 39 8.84 5.59 9.40
N GLY A 40 8.79 5.28 8.10
CA GLY A 40 8.39 6.20 7.05
C GLY A 40 6.89 6.10 6.74
N PRO A 41 6.29 7.14 6.11
CA PRO A 41 4.91 7.08 5.70
C PRO A 41 4.72 5.92 4.72
N THR A 42 3.75 5.06 5.03
CA THR A 42 3.39 3.91 4.20
C THR A 42 2.88 4.37 2.84
N ALA A 43 3.46 3.82 1.76
CA ALA A 43 3.06 4.17 0.41
C ALA A 43 1.74 3.46 0.07
N THR A 44 0.71 4.25 -0.20
CA THR A 44 -0.59 3.76 -0.69
C THR A 44 -0.42 3.06 -2.02
N ALA A 45 -0.73 1.77 -2.08
CA ALA A 45 -1.05 1.14 -3.35
C ALA A 45 -2.36 1.77 -3.82
N GLU A 46 -2.35 2.46 -4.98
CA GLU A 46 -3.58 2.86 -5.68
C GLU A 46 -4.47 1.62 -5.77
N ALA A 47 -5.59 1.61 -5.04
CA ALA A 47 -6.62 0.61 -5.21
C ALA A 47 -6.98 0.59 -6.70
N ALA A 48 -6.90 -0.58 -7.33
CA ALA A 48 -7.38 -0.73 -8.70
C ALA A 48 -8.84 -0.23 -8.71
N ASP A 49 -9.13 0.78 -9.53
CA ASP A 49 -10.49 1.27 -9.77
C ASP A 49 -11.40 0.07 -9.96
N ALA A 50 -12.18 -0.25 -8.93
CA ALA A 50 -13.29 -1.14 -9.10
C ALA A 50 -14.29 -0.34 -9.92
N ASP A 51 -14.50 -0.74 -11.19
CA ASP A 51 -15.67 -0.39 -12.00
C ASP A 51 -16.92 -0.97 -11.30
N VAL A 52 -17.22 -0.51 -10.09
CA VAL A 52 -18.57 -0.54 -9.55
C VAL A 52 -19.26 0.62 -10.23
N GLU A 53 -20.40 0.38 -10.87
CA GLU A 53 -21.28 1.44 -11.37
C GLU A 53 -21.80 2.27 -10.18
N SER A 54 -20.93 3.08 -9.59
CA SER A 54 -21.28 4.15 -8.69
C SER A 54 -21.64 5.35 -9.56
N TYR A 55 -22.74 6.01 -9.23
CA TYR A 55 -23.17 7.19 -9.97
C TYR A 55 -22.09 8.28 -9.85
N GLU A 56 -21.31 8.49 -10.91
CA GLU A 56 -20.14 9.39 -10.93
C GLU A 56 -20.48 10.85 -10.56
N THR A 57 -21.76 11.27 -10.62
CA THR A 57 -22.19 12.58 -10.14
C THR A 57 -23.63 12.57 -9.62
N ILE A 58 -23.91 13.45 -8.64
CA ILE A 58 -25.26 13.73 -8.13
C ILE A 58 -26.27 14.00 -9.26
N SER A 59 -25.85 14.82 -10.23
CA SER A 59 -26.65 15.21 -11.39
C SER A 59 -26.97 14.11 -12.40
N GLN A 60 -26.31 12.95 -12.36
CA GLN A 60 -26.61 11.81 -13.23
C GLN A 60 -27.67 10.90 -12.61
N ALA A 61 -27.63 10.73 -11.28
CA ALA A 61 -28.67 10.06 -10.52
C ALA A 61 -29.98 10.87 -10.41
N GLU A 62 -29.89 12.21 -10.35
CA GLU A 62 -31.07 13.11 -10.35
C GLU A 62 -32.00 12.91 -11.57
N SER A 63 -31.49 12.39 -12.69
CA SER A 63 -32.28 12.16 -13.90
C SER A 63 -33.06 10.84 -13.94
N GLU A 64 -32.86 9.95 -12.97
CA GLU A 64 -33.31 8.54 -13.02
C GLU A 64 -34.17 8.09 -11.82
N LEU A 65 -34.58 8.99 -10.91
CA LEU A 65 -35.34 8.63 -9.71
C LEU A 65 -36.83 9.01 -9.78
N ASP A 66 -37.69 8.02 -9.54
CA ASP A 66 -39.15 8.14 -9.65
C ASP A 66 -39.84 8.60 -8.33
N PRO A 67 -40.94 9.36 -8.41
CA PRO A 67 -41.80 9.69 -7.26
C PRO A 67 -42.39 8.43 -6.62
N ALA A 68 -42.79 8.51 -5.34
CA ALA A 68 -43.33 7.33 -4.63
C ALA A 68 -44.54 6.74 -5.35
N ASP A 69 -44.64 5.42 -5.45
CA ASP A 69 -45.78 4.74 -6.04
C ASP A 69 -47.02 4.90 -5.15
N HIS A 70 -46.81 4.80 -3.83
CA HIS A 70 -47.86 4.88 -2.82
C HIS A 70 -47.45 5.74 -1.63
N VAL A 71 -48.39 6.54 -1.12
CA VAL A 71 -48.22 7.33 0.12
C VAL A 71 -49.37 7.02 1.07
N TYR A 72 -49.06 6.52 2.26
CA TYR A 72 -50.03 6.17 3.29
C TYR A 72 -49.97 7.15 4.45
N LEU A 73 -50.98 8.01 4.56
CA LEU A 73 -51.07 8.98 5.65
C LEU A 73 -51.66 8.31 6.90
N ARG A 74 -51.14 8.66 8.08
CA ARG A 74 -51.61 8.16 9.39
C ARG A 74 -52.31 9.25 10.20
N GLU A 75 -53.12 8.84 11.17
CA GLU A 75 -53.91 9.76 12.01
C GLU A 75 -53.05 10.56 13.03
N ASP A 76 -51.80 10.17 13.24
CA ASP A 76 -50.90 10.75 14.25
C ASP A 76 -49.97 11.85 13.70
N GLY A 77 -50.06 12.18 12.41
CA GLY A 77 -49.18 13.14 11.75
C GLY A 77 -48.11 12.49 10.87
N SER A 78 -47.94 11.17 10.96
CA SER A 78 -46.91 10.42 10.24
C SER A 78 -47.37 9.92 8.86
N ALA A 79 -46.43 9.46 8.04
CA ALA A 79 -46.71 8.85 6.74
C ALA A 79 -45.74 7.70 6.44
N VAL A 80 -46.16 6.80 5.54
CA VAL A 80 -45.30 5.77 4.92
C VAL A 80 -45.28 6.02 3.42
N LEU A 81 -44.08 6.17 2.85
CA LEU A 81 -43.86 6.22 1.41
C LEU A 81 -43.43 4.82 0.96
N GLN A 82 -44.11 4.27 -0.04
CA GLN A 82 -43.77 2.98 -0.63
C GLN A 82 -43.32 3.21 -2.07
N TYR A 83 -42.20 2.56 -2.39
CA TYR A 83 -41.61 2.51 -3.71
C TYR A 83 -41.52 1.04 -4.12
N ASP A 84 -42.11 0.70 -5.25
CA ASP A 84 -42.12 -0.65 -5.79
C ASP A 84 -41.17 -0.73 -6.98
N ASP A 85 -40.25 -1.68 -6.92
CA ASP A 85 -39.38 -2.01 -8.04
C ASP A 85 -39.80 -3.35 -8.64
N ASP A 86 -40.26 -3.28 -9.90
CA ASP A 86 -40.73 -4.42 -10.69
C ASP A 86 -39.58 -5.12 -11.44
N ASP A 87 -38.37 -4.52 -11.47
CA ASP A 87 -37.21 -4.96 -12.27
C ASP A 87 -35.95 -5.11 -11.39
N ALA A 88 -36.07 -5.68 -10.19
CA ALA A 88 -34.90 -5.96 -9.35
C ALA A 88 -33.99 -7.01 -10.04
N ASP A 89 -32.85 -6.55 -10.57
CA ASP A 89 -31.83 -7.38 -11.23
C ASP A 89 -31.00 -8.25 -10.25
N VAL A 90 -31.30 -8.19 -8.95
CA VAL A 90 -30.63 -8.93 -7.87
C VAL A 90 -31.59 -9.86 -7.13
N ASP A 91 -31.11 -11.03 -6.70
CA ASP A 91 -31.94 -12.07 -6.06
C ASP A 91 -32.48 -11.68 -4.66
N GLN A 92 -31.73 -10.90 -3.89
CA GLN A 92 -32.17 -10.33 -2.62
C GLN A 92 -31.55 -8.96 -2.41
N PHE A 93 -32.37 -7.99 -2.05
CA PHE A 93 -31.93 -6.67 -1.63
C PHE A 93 -32.69 -6.29 -0.36
N ASP A 94 -31.98 -6.20 0.76
CA ASP A 94 -32.50 -5.70 2.01
C ASP A 94 -31.82 -4.39 2.41
N LEU A 95 -32.63 -3.41 2.82
CA LEU A 95 -32.19 -2.09 3.27
C LEU A 95 -32.96 -1.71 4.53
N GLY A 96 -32.22 -1.37 5.57
CA GLY A 96 -32.74 -1.01 6.88
C GLY A 96 -32.14 0.29 7.39
N MET A 97 -32.97 1.13 8.00
CA MET A 97 -32.53 2.31 8.74
C MET A 97 -33.45 2.56 9.93
N ASP A 98 -32.87 2.78 11.11
CA ASP A 98 -33.56 3.24 12.32
C ASP A 98 -32.87 4.51 12.84
N VAL A 99 -33.52 5.65 12.62
CA VAL A 99 -32.93 6.96 12.99
C VAL A 99 -32.88 7.15 14.50
N SER A 100 -33.77 6.48 15.24
CA SER A 100 -33.86 6.65 16.70
C SER A 100 -32.77 5.92 17.46
N GLU A 101 -32.30 4.79 16.91
CA GLU A 101 -31.19 4.00 17.44
C GLU A 101 -29.88 4.25 16.66
N GLY A 102 -29.91 5.10 15.61
CA GLY A 102 -28.72 5.48 14.86
C GLY A 102 -28.20 4.42 13.88
N LEU A 103 -29.02 3.43 13.53
CA LEU A 103 -28.59 2.24 12.80
C LEU A 103 -28.92 2.32 11.30
N VAL A 104 -27.99 1.86 10.46
CA VAL A 104 -28.21 1.59 9.03
C VAL A 104 -27.66 0.21 8.68
N HIS A 105 -28.34 -0.49 7.77
CA HIS A 105 -27.97 -1.83 7.33
C HIS A 105 -28.38 -2.06 5.88
N MET A 106 -27.56 -2.80 5.14
CA MET A 106 -27.82 -3.23 3.78
C MET A 106 -27.34 -4.68 3.62
N LEU A 107 -28.13 -5.46 2.88
CA LEU A 107 -27.75 -6.79 2.43
C LEU A 107 -28.11 -6.94 0.95
N VAL A 108 -27.15 -7.34 0.15
CA VAL A 108 -27.32 -7.69 -1.27
C VAL A 108 -26.91 -9.14 -1.44
N VAL A 109 -27.76 -9.94 -2.09
CA VAL A 109 -27.46 -11.32 -2.48
C VAL A 109 -27.81 -11.48 -3.95
N ASP A 110 -26.89 -12.06 -4.72
CA ASP A 110 -27.10 -12.30 -6.14
C ASP A 110 -26.44 -13.61 -6.59
N GLU A 111 -27.02 -14.27 -7.59
CA GLU A 111 -26.42 -15.42 -8.26
C GLU A 111 -25.34 -14.95 -9.26
N TYR A 112 -24.18 -15.59 -9.24
CA TYR A 112 -23.13 -15.34 -10.23
C TYR A 112 -22.78 -16.61 -11.02
N ASP A 113 -22.43 -16.43 -12.29
CA ASP A 113 -21.89 -17.52 -13.11
C ASP A 113 -20.49 -17.86 -12.60
N GLN A 114 -20.37 -18.96 -11.86
CA GLN A 114 -19.10 -19.44 -11.32
C GLN A 114 -18.10 -19.70 -12.46
N ASP A 115 -16.99 -18.95 -12.45
CA ASP A 115 -15.86 -19.19 -13.32
C ASP A 115 -15.07 -20.40 -12.84
N ASP A 116 -14.50 -21.17 -13.77
CA ASP A 116 -13.79 -22.41 -13.45
C ASP A 116 -12.52 -22.17 -12.62
N ASP A 117 -12.00 -20.95 -12.48
CA ASP A 117 -10.70 -20.66 -11.84
C ASP A 117 -10.83 -20.13 -10.39
N PHE A 118 -12.03 -19.70 -9.97
CA PHE A 118 -12.31 -19.08 -8.66
C PHE A 118 -13.32 -19.93 -7.89
N GLU A 119 -13.08 -20.20 -6.61
CA GLU A 119 -13.95 -21.08 -5.81
C GLU A 119 -14.70 -20.32 -4.72
N GLU A 120 -13.98 -19.62 -3.84
CA GLU A 120 -14.54 -18.92 -2.69
C GLU A 120 -13.74 -17.66 -2.36
N ALA A 121 -14.41 -16.61 -1.90
CA ALA A 121 -13.76 -15.49 -1.21
C ALA A 121 -14.65 -15.03 -0.06
N ASN A 122 -14.04 -14.68 1.07
CA ASN A 122 -14.68 -13.98 2.16
C ASN A 122 -13.82 -12.78 2.56
N PHE A 123 -14.49 -11.73 2.99
CA PHE A 123 -13.89 -10.49 3.46
C PHE A 123 -14.77 -9.92 4.57
N SER A 124 -14.17 -9.55 5.68
CA SER A 124 -14.82 -8.84 6.77
C SER A 124 -13.97 -7.64 7.16
N ALA A 125 -14.61 -6.51 7.39
CA ALA A 125 -13.95 -5.31 7.89
C ALA A 125 -14.84 -4.64 8.94
N VAL A 126 -14.23 -4.25 10.05
CA VAL A 126 -14.87 -3.55 11.17
C VAL A 126 -14.05 -2.31 11.46
N LEU A 127 -14.73 -1.18 11.54
CA LEU A 127 -14.21 0.10 11.98
C LEU A 127 -14.99 0.49 13.23
N ASP A 128 -14.30 0.73 14.34
CA ASP A 128 -14.91 1.25 15.56
C ASP A 128 -14.03 2.32 16.22
N GLN A 129 -14.41 2.78 17.41
CA GLN A 129 -13.71 3.85 18.13
C GLN A 129 -12.29 3.46 18.59
N ASN A 130 -11.97 2.17 18.63
CA ASN A 130 -10.66 1.67 19.05
C ASN A 130 -9.74 1.36 17.87
N GLY A 131 -10.28 1.34 16.64
CA GLY A 131 -9.46 1.06 15.47
C GLY A 131 -10.20 0.41 14.30
N PHE A 132 -9.41 -0.23 13.44
CA PHE A 132 -9.86 -0.89 12.22
C PHE A 132 -9.28 -2.30 12.14
N THR A 133 -10.16 -3.30 12.06
CA THR A 133 -9.78 -4.70 11.84
C THR A 133 -10.35 -5.18 10.51
N GLY A 134 -9.54 -5.89 9.74
CA GLY A 134 -9.95 -6.55 8.51
C GLY A 134 -9.42 -7.98 8.43
N ASP A 135 -10.26 -8.89 7.98
CA ASP A 135 -9.86 -10.25 7.63
C ASP A 135 -10.42 -10.65 6.27
N GLY A 136 -9.72 -11.54 5.59
CA GLY A 136 -10.18 -12.06 4.33
C GLY A 136 -9.52 -13.37 3.97
N SER A 137 -10.24 -14.19 3.23
CA SER A 137 -9.74 -15.45 2.68
C SER A 137 -10.21 -15.63 1.25
N LEU A 138 -9.33 -16.17 0.41
CA LEU A 138 -9.55 -16.41 -1.00
C LEU A 138 -9.11 -17.84 -1.32
N VAL A 139 -9.99 -18.61 -1.93
CA VAL A 139 -9.71 -19.95 -2.46
C VAL A 139 -9.91 -19.94 -3.97
N MET A 140 -8.87 -20.33 -4.68
CA MET A 140 -8.86 -20.42 -6.14
C MET A 140 -8.17 -21.70 -6.59
N GLN A 141 -8.37 -22.09 -7.84
CA GLN A 141 -7.66 -23.26 -8.36
C GLN A 141 -6.16 -23.00 -8.44
N GLN A 142 -5.38 -23.99 -8.02
CA GLN A 142 -3.92 -23.93 -8.09
C GLN A 142 -3.49 -23.70 -9.54
N PRO A 143 -2.67 -22.67 -9.83
CA PRO A 143 -2.15 -22.45 -11.17
C PRO A 143 -1.35 -23.66 -11.65
N ALA A 144 -1.55 -24.08 -12.90
CA ALA A 144 -0.95 -25.32 -13.43
C ALA A 144 0.59 -25.35 -13.47
N ASP A 145 1.25 -24.19 -13.34
CA ASP A 145 2.71 -24.06 -13.31
C ASP A 145 3.25 -24.01 -11.85
N VAL A 146 2.38 -24.02 -10.84
CA VAL A 146 2.71 -24.12 -9.41
C VAL A 146 2.40 -25.54 -8.95
N GLU A 147 3.36 -26.20 -8.32
CA GLU A 147 3.18 -27.53 -7.73
C GLU A 147 2.97 -27.45 -6.22
N ASP A 148 3.67 -26.52 -5.58
CA ASP A 148 3.60 -26.24 -4.15
C ASP A 148 3.95 -24.77 -3.91
N LEU A 149 3.28 -24.11 -2.98
CA LEU A 149 3.57 -22.75 -2.53
C LEU A 149 3.17 -22.62 -1.07
N SER A 150 4.03 -22.03 -0.25
CA SER A 150 3.77 -21.58 1.10
C SER A 150 4.40 -20.21 1.26
N VAL A 151 3.60 -19.19 1.54
CA VAL A 151 4.04 -17.83 1.84
C VAL A 151 3.44 -17.47 3.17
N ASP A 152 4.26 -16.94 4.08
CA ASP A 152 3.84 -16.45 5.38
C ASP A 152 4.52 -15.12 5.62
N VAL A 153 3.72 -14.06 5.79
CA VAL A 153 4.19 -12.69 6.05
C VAL A 153 3.51 -12.21 7.32
N THR A 154 4.27 -11.64 8.23
CA THR A 154 3.78 -11.01 9.45
C THR A 154 4.51 -9.70 9.69
N GLY A 155 3.82 -8.71 10.23
CA GLY A 155 4.46 -7.48 10.69
C GLY A 155 3.68 -6.88 11.84
N GLU A 156 4.41 -6.23 12.74
CA GLU A 156 3.88 -5.56 13.93
C GLU A 156 4.66 -4.26 14.15
N VAL A 157 3.93 -3.16 14.26
CA VAL A 157 4.42 -1.86 14.73
C VAL A 157 3.52 -1.46 15.87
N THR A 158 4.07 -1.32 17.07
CA THR A 158 3.35 -0.83 18.25
C THR A 158 4.22 0.15 19.00
N ASP A 159 3.73 0.77 20.07
CA ASP A 159 4.58 1.53 20.99
C ASP A 159 5.77 0.72 21.56
N GLU A 160 5.68 -0.61 21.58
CA GLU A 160 6.71 -1.48 22.16
C GLU A 160 7.63 -2.14 21.12
N THR A 161 7.13 -2.46 19.93
CA THR A 161 7.77 -3.35 18.95
C THR A 161 7.73 -2.77 17.54
N ASN A 162 8.77 -3.03 16.74
CA ASN A 162 8.73 -2.86 15.28
C ASN A 162 9.48 -4.04 14.65
N GLU A 163 8.71 -4.98 14.12
CA GLU A 163 9.18 -6.26 13.59
C GLU A 163 8.43 -6.62 12.29
N PHE A 164 9.14 -7.26 11.37
CA PHE A 164 8.62 -7.76 10.11
C PHE A 164 9.28 -9.09 9.76
N ASP A 165 8.50 -10.07 9.36
CA ASP A 165 8.97 -11.38 8.92
C ASP A 165 8.21 -11.80 7.66
N ALA A 166 8.93 -12.27 6.66
CA ALA A 166 8.37 -12.84 5.45
C ALA A 166 9.14 -14.10 5.05
N THR A 167 8.41 -15.21 4.89
CA THR A 167 8.95 -16.46 4.36
C THR A 167 8.15 -16.89 3.14
N ALA A 168 8.84 -17.42 2.13
CA ALA A 168 8.22 -17.94 0.94
C ALA A 168 8.98 -19.18 0.46
N THR A 169 8.27 -20.29 0.35
CA THR A 169 8.78 -21.54 -0.23
C THR A 169 7.86 -22.00 -1.34
N GLY A 170 8.40 -22.60 -2.39
CA GLY A 170 7.54 -23.08 -3.48
C GLY A 170 8.26 -23.92 -4.52
N THR A 171 7.48 -24.73 -5.23
CA THR A 171 7.94 -25.54 -6.36
C THR A 171 7.13 -25.22 -7.61
N PHE A 172 7.81 -24.95 -8.72
CA PHE A 172 7.21 -24.47 -9.96
C PHE A 172 7.66 -25.30 -11.16
N GLN A 173 6.77 -25.51 -12.15
CA GLN A 173 7.14 -26.15 -13.41
C GLN A 173 7.82 -25.17 -14.35
N SER A 174 9.07 -25.47 -14.74
CA SER A 174 9.77 -24.67 -15.75
C SER A 174 9.40 -25.13 -17.15
N SER A 175 8.80 -24.23 -17.93
CA SER A 175 8.49 -24.47 -19.35
C SER A 175 9.69 -24.26 -20.29
N GLY A 176 10.86 -23.89 -19.75
CA GLY A 176 12.11 -23.62 -20.47
C GLY A 176 13.04 -24.83 -20.63
N THR A 177 13.79 -24.90 -21.74
CA THR A 177 14.81 -25.95 -21.98
C THR A 177 16.15 -25.72 -21.26
N ALA A 178 16.29 -24.66 -20.48
CA ALA A 178 17.45 -24.41 -19.64
C ALA A 178 16.91 -23.83 -18.33
N ALA A 179 16.81 -24.67 -17.30
CA ALA A 179 16.69 -24.16 -15.96
C ALA A 179 17.99 -23.39 -15.64
N PRO A 180 17.94 -22.23 -14.95
CA PRO A 180 19.12 -21.76 -14.21
C PRO A 180 19.59 -22.92 -13.30
N GLY A 181 20.88 -22.96 -12.94
CA GLY A 181 21.30 -23.91 -11.92
C GLY A 181 20.79 -23.42 -10.56
N GLU A 182 21.68 -22.99 -9.71
CA GLU A 182 21.38 -22.42 -8.40
C GLU A 182 21.61 -20.91 -8.46
N ILE A 183 20.70 -20.11 -7.93
CA ILE A 183 20.89 -18.69 -7.72
C ILE A 183 20.58 -18.46 -6.25
N SER A 184 21.53 -17.93 -5.49
CA SER A 184 21.27 -17.53 -4.11
C SER A 184 21.77 -16.12 -3.83
N THR A 185 21.16 -15.47 -2.85
CA THR A 185 21.68 -14.25 -2.24
C THR A 185 21.27 -14.21 -0.79
N ASP A 186 22.22 -13.83 0.05
CA ASP A 186 22.00 -13.57 1.47
C ASP A 186 22.67 -12.26 1.85
N GLY A 187 22.19 -11.63 2.89
CA GLY A 187 22.83 -10.44 3.41
C GLY A 187 22.08 -9.81 4.56
N HIS A 188 22.67 -8.74 5.08
CA HIS A 188 22.04 -7.90 6.07
C HIS A 188 22.34 -6.42 5.82
N VAL A 189 21.46 -5.58 6.34
CA VAL A 189 21.63 -4.14 6.48
C VAL A 189 21.39 -3.79 7.95
N THR A 190 22.28 -2.99 8.52
CA THR A 190 22.08 -2.37 9.84
C THR A 190 22.09 -0.86 9.64
N ALA A 191 21.01 -0.19 10.05
CA ALA A 191 20.87 1.25 9.97
C ALA A 191 20.66 1.84 11.37
N THR A 192 21.36 2.92 11.65
CA THR A 192 21.16 3.79 12.83
C THR A 192 21.02 5.20 12.32
N ALA A 193 20.77 6.19 13.18
CA ALA A 193 20.61 7.57 12.73
C ALA A 193 21.79 8.11 11.90
N ASP A 194 23.05 7.74 12.21
CA ASP A 194 24.25 8.27 11.54
C ASP A 194 25.13 7.22 10.83
N ARG A 195 24.82 5.92 10.96
CA ARG A 195 25.60 4.82 10.39
C ARG A 195 24.73 3.87 9.58
N LEU A 196 25.23 3.46 8.42
CA LEU A 196 24.65 2.44 7.56
C LEU A 196 25.69 1.36 7.28
N GLU A 197 25.36 0.12 7.58
CA GLU A 197 26.19 -1.05 7.29
C GLU A 197 25.42 -2.02 6.40
N THR A 198 26.08 -2.61 5.42
CA THR A 198 25.52 -3.69 4.60
C THR A 198 26.59 -4.69 4.23
N SER A 199 26.28 -5.96 4.37
CA SER A 199 27.12 -7.03 3.83
C SER A 199 26.27 -8.18 3.33
N GLY A 200 26.83 -8.99 2.44
CA GLY A 200 26.10 -10.11 1.88
C GLY A 200 26.88 -10.85 0.81
N THR A 201 26.24 -11.90 0.31
CA THR A 201 26.76 -12.70 -0.79
C THR A 201 25.69 -12.91 -1.86
N ALA A 202 26.14 -13.11 -3.09
CA ALA A 202 25.30 -13.48 -4.21
C ALA A 202 26.01 -14.53 -5.04
N THR A 203 25.36 -15.67 -5.26
CA THR A 203 25.89 -16.78 -6.04
C THR A 203 24.98 -17.10 -7.22
N VAL A 204 25.59 -17.43 -8.35
CA VAL A 204 24.90 -17.84 -9.57
C VAL A 204 25.66 -18.99 -10.21
N ASP A 205 25.04 -20.16 -10.23
CA ASP A 205 25.50 -21.36 -10.92
C ASP A 205 24.64 -21.64 -12.15
N TYR A 206 25.24 -21.64 -13.33
CA TYR A 206 24.53 -21.97 -14.57
C TYR A 206 24.63 -23.48 -14.90
N ALA A 207 23.47 -24.14 -15.00
CA ALA A 207 23.39 -25.57 -15.33
C ALA A 207 23.96 -25.97 -16.71
N MET A 208 24.13 -25.02 -17.64
CA MET A 208 24.74 -25.25 -18.96
C MET A 208 25.97 -24.35 -19.17
N GLY A 209 27.15 -24.91 -18.88
CA GLY A 209 28.42 -24.20 -19.01
C GLY A 209 28.65 -23.56 -20.38
N MET A 210 28.67 -22.23 -20.40
CA MET A 210 29.40 -21.49 -21.41
C MET A 210 30.89 -21.68 -21.11
N GLY A 211 31.51 -22.72 -21.67
CA GLY A 211 32.96 -22.89 -21.62
C GLY A 211 33.50 -23.31 -20.25
N ALA A 212 33.43 -24.61 -19.93
CA ALA A 212 34.08 -25.22 -18.77
C ALA A 212 35.64 -25.15 -18.76
N ASP A 213 36.23 -24.33 -19.65
CA ASP A 213 37.66 -24.19 -19.87
C ASP A 213 38.13 -22.72 -19.68
N ASP A 214 37.26 -21.76 -19.31
CA ASP A 214 37.70 -20.41 -18.97
C ASP A 214 38.28 -20.40 -17.53
N GLU A 215 39.47 -19.82 -17.36
CA GLU A 215 40.21 -19.86 -16.08
C GLU A 215 39.60 -18.96 -15.00
N GLY A 216 38.49 -18.27 -15.32
CA GLY A 216 37.74 -17.44 -14.40
C GLY A 216 38.30 -16.03 -14.28
N THR A 217 37.53 -15.17 -13.61
CA THR A 217 37.92 -13.81 -13.27
C THR A 217 37.78 -13.65 -11.76
N THR A 218 38.81 -13.18 -11.08
CA THR A 218 38.71 -12.77 -9.67
C THR A 218 38.98 -11.28 -9.58
N LEU A 219 38.17 -10.58 -8.80
CA LEU A 219 38.30 -9.15 -8.52
C LEU A 219 38.04 -8.94 -7.04
N ASP A 220 39.00 -8.37 -6.34
CA ASP A 220 38.88 -7.90 -4.97
C ASP A 220 39.17 -6.40 -4.98
N VAL A 221 38.28 -5.59 -4.41
CA VAL A 221 38.39 -4.14 -4.32
C VAL A 221 38.17 -3.74 -2.88
N SER A 222 39.06 -2.91 -2.33
CA SER A 222 38.80 -2.16 -1.11
C SER A 222 38.96 -0.67 -1.35
N LEU A 223 38.14 0.13 -0.67
CA LEU A 223 38.18 1.59 -0.70
C LEU A 223 38.24 2.13 0.72
N ASP A 224 39.19 3.03 0.95
CA ASP A 224 39.43 3.67 2.24
C ASP A 224 39.54 5.19 2.10
N ASP A 225 39.01 5.91 3.08
CA ASP A 225 39.25 7.34 3.22
C ASP A 225 40.69 7.64 3.62
N THR A 226 41.25 8.69 3.01
CA THR A 226 42.55 9.26 3.38
C THR A 226 42.38 10.69 3.88
N THR A 227 43.46 11.30 4.38
CA THR A 227 43.39 12.68 4.89
C THR A 227 43.07 13.72 3.81
N ASP A 228 43.38 13.42 2.54
CA ASP A 228 43.30 14.39 1.44
C ASP A 228 42.61 13.80 0.17
N GLY A 229 41.82 12.72 0.32
CA GLY A 229 41.11 12.01 -0.77
C GLY A 229 40.89 10.53 -0.44
N TYR A 230 41.07 9.61 -1.40
CA TYR A 230 40.68 8.20 -1.26
C TYR A 230 41.78 7.24 -1.72
N ALA A 231 41.89 6.07 -1.11
CA ALA A 231 42.76 4.99 -1.54
C ALA A 231 41.91 3.80 -2.02
N VAL A 232 42.21 3.27 -3.20
CA VAL A 232 41.56 2.08 -3.75
C VAL A 232 42.62 1.01 -3.93
N ASP A 233 42.50 -0.10 -3.20
CA ASP A 233 43.32 -1.28 -3.40
C ASP A 233 42.54 -2.29 -4.26
N VAL A 234 43.21 -2.84 -5.27
CA VAL A 234 42.61 -3.76 -6.24
C VAL A 234 43.50 -4.97 -6.42
N THR A 235 42.93 -6.15 -6.19
CA THR A 235 43.50 -7.43 -6.64
C THR A 235 42.63 -7.95 -7.78
N ARG A 236 43.26 -8.31 -8.91
CA ARG A 236 42.53 -8.82 -10.08
C ARG A 236 43.30 -9.93 -10.76
N GLU A 237 42.58 -11.00 -11.09
CA GLU A 237 43.02 -12.06 -11.98
C GLU A 237 42.04 -12.17 -13.15
N GLU A 238 42.52 -12.10 -14.40
CA GLU A 238 41.66 -12.21 -15.58
C GLU A 238 42.35 -12.86 -16.79
N THR A 239 41.54 -13.38 -17.70
CA THR A 239 41.98 -13.84 -19.03
C THR A 239 42.05 -12.66 -20.02
N VAL A 240 43.26 -12.33 -20.46
CA VAL A 240 43.53 -11.32 -21.48
C VAL A 240 43.72 -11.99 -22.84
N TYR A 241 43.10 -11.45 -23.88
CA TYR A 241 43.18 -11.98 -25.24
C TYR A 241 44.23 -11.24 -26.08
N ASP A 242 44.72 -11.87 -27.16
CA ASP A 242 45.76 -11.32 -28.05
C ASP A 242 45.50 -9.89 -28.56
N TRP A 243 44.22 -9.50 -28.71
CA TRP A 243 43.85 -8.17 -29.17
C TRP A 243 44.06 -7.06 -28.12
N SER A 244 44.17 -7.40 -26.84
CA SER A 244 44.45 -6.49 -25.72
C SER A 244 45.78 -6.78 -25.01
N ALA A 245 46.39 -7.94 -25.25
CA ALA A 245 47.63 -8.40 -24.63
C ALA A 245 48.78 -7.39 -24.69
N ASP A 246 48.96 -6.70 -25.83
CA ASP A 246 50.01 -5.69 -26.04
C ASP A 246 50.06 -4.59 -24.95
N ARG A 247 48.93 -4.34 -24.26
CA ARG A 247 48.81 -3.34 -23.18
C ARG A 247 49.26 -3.86 -21.81
N TRP A 248 49.36 -5.17 -21.65
CA TRP A 248 49.61 -5.83 -20.38
C TRP A 248 50.91 -6.66 -20.39
N GLU A 249 51.58 -6.81 -21.54
CA GLU A 249 52.79 -7.63 -21.73
C GLU A 249 53.97 -7.30 -20.79
N THR A 250 54.05 -6.07 -20.29
CA THR A 250 55.08 -5.65 -19.34
C THR A 250 54.49 -4.79 -18.23
N ARG A 251 55.13 -4.81 -17.06
CA ARG A 251 54.75 -3.97 -15.92
C ARG A 251 54.65 -2.48 -16.27
N ASP A 252 55.56 -1.95 -17.08
CA ASP A 252 55.51 -0.54 -17.52
C ASP A 252 54.27 -0.25 -18.40
N GLN A 253 53.83 -1.22 -19.21
CA GLN A 253 52.62 -1.10 -20.03
C GLN A 253 51.35 -1.26 -19.18
N ALA A 254 51.36 -2.16 -18.21
CA ALA A 254 50.28 -2.31 -17.24
C ALA A 254 50.10 -1.01 -16.43
N GLU A 255 51.18 -0.43 -15.91
CA GLU A 255 51.15 0.85 -15.20
C GLU A 255 50.62 1.98 -16.09
N GLN A 256 51.05 2.04 -17.36
CA GLN A 256 50.50 3.01 -18.31
C GLN A 256 49.00 2.80 -18.57
N THR A 257 48.55 1.54 -18.65
CA THR A 257 47.14 1.21 -18.87
C THR A 257 46.31 1.59 -17.67
N LEU A 258 46.74 1.23 -16.45
CA LEU A 258 46.10 1.64 -15.21
C LEU A 258 46.07 3.18 -15.06
N GLN A 259 47.14 3.87 -15.46
CA GLN A 259 47.19 5.35 -15.45
C GLN A 259 46.21 5.98 -16.44
N GLU A 260 45.99 5.35 -17.59
CA GLU A 260 44.99 5.79 -18.56
C GLU A 260 43.56 5.55 -18.03
N GLU A 261 43.32 4.43 -17.35
CA GLU A 261 42.03 4.06 -16.77
C GLU A 261 41.68 4.92 -15.54
N TYR A 262 42.50 4.89 -14.50
CA TYR A 262 42.22 5.52 -13.21
C TYR A 262 42.70 6.98 -13.14
N GLY A 263 43.81 7.33 -13.80
CA GLY A 263 44.35 8.70 -13.75
C GLY A 263 43.53 9.74 -14.52
N THR A 264 42.73 9.29 -15.48
CA THR A 264 41.79 10.16 -16.21
C THR A 264 40.69 10.67 -15.28
N LEU A 265 40.19 9.83 -14.37
CA LEU A 265 39.17 10.20 -13.39
C LEU A 265 39.66 11.34 -12.50
N ALA A 266 40.82 11.17 -11.85
CA ALA A 266 41.41 12.21 -10.99
C ALA A 266 41.61 13.54 -11.73
N SER A 267 42.12 13.46 -12.96
CA SER A 267 42.37 14.64 -13.80
C SER A 267 41.08 15.39 -14.19
N ASN A 268 39.98 14.66 -14.40
CA ASN A 268 38.68 15.25 -14.74
C ASN A 268 38.06 15.96 -13.53
N LEU A 269 38.22 15.39 -12.33
CA LEU A 269 37.73 15.97 -11.08
C LEU A 269 38.61 17.16 -10.62
N GLY A 270 39.86 17.21 -11.08
CA GLY A 270 40.79 18.31 -10.81
C GLY A 270 41.85 17.98 -9.76
N GLY A 271 41.88 16.72 -9.32
CA GLY A 271 42.87 16.16 -8.42
C GLY A 271 44.01 15.44 -9.14
N THR A 272 44.70 14.58 -8.40
CA THR A 272 45.79 13.72 -8.89
C THR A 272 45.58 12.28 -8.45
N SER A 273 46.11 11.32 -9.23
CA SER A 273 46.22 9.93 -8.82
C SER A 273 47.69 9.49 -8.78
N ASP A 274 48.05 8.66 -7.82
CA ASP A 274 49.29 7.88 -7.80
C ASP A 274 48.92 6.40 -7.89
N ILE A 275 49.61 5.64 -8.75
CA ILE A 275 49.30 4.22 -8.97
C ILE A 275 50.54 3.40 -8.61
N GLN A 276 50.38 2.47 -7.69
CA GLN A 276 51.43 1.54 -7.29
C GLN A 276 50.99 0.12 -7.60
N ILE A 277 51.76 -0.58 -8.45
CA ILE A 277 51.58 -2.02 -8.66
C ILE A 277 52.42 -2.77 -7.63
N ASP A 278 51.83 -3.60 -6.78
CA ASP A 278 52.53 -4.43 -5.80
C ASP A 278 52.85 -5.81 -6.39
N HIS A 279 51.88 -6.42 -7.08
CA HIS A 279 52.02 -7.69 -7.80
C HIS A 279 51.73 -7.55 -9.30
N TYR A 280 52.49 -8.27 -10.11
CA TYR A 280 52.30 -8.34 -11.55
C TYR A 280 52.82 -9.68 -12.07
N ASP A 281 51.95 -10.48 -12.67
CA ASP A 281 52.28 -11.65 -13.46
C ASP A 281 51.47 -11.65 -14.76
N PHE A 282 52.14 -12.00 -15.86
CA PHE A 282 51.51 -12.08 -17.18
C PHE A 282 52.10 -13.24 -17.95
N GLU A 283 51.27 -14.23 -18.27
CA GLU A 283 51.71 -15.46 -18.90
C GLU A 283 50.78 -15.97 -19.99
N GLU A 284 51.35 -16.38 -21.13
CA GLU A 284 50.61 -17.07 -22.19
C GLU A 284 50.25 -18.47 -21.69
N ARG A 285 48.95 -18.71 -21.49
CA ARG A 285 48.41 -20.02 -21.06
C ARG A 285 48.03 -20.87 -22.27
N ASP A 286 47.38 -20.24 -23.25
CA ASP A 286 46.96 -20.86 -24.50
C ASP A 286 47.18 -19.92 -25.69
N HIS A 287 47.05 -20.44 -26.92
CA HIS A 287 47.42 -19.68 -28.11
C HIS A 287 46.53 -18.44 -28.31
N GLY A 288 47.07 -17.26 -27.99
CA GLY A 288 46.36 -15.98 -28.02
C GLY A 288 45.50 -15.69 -26.78
N GLN A 289 45.72 -16.42 -25.68
CA GLN A 289 45.10 -16.23 -24.37
C GLN A 289 46.18 -16.18 -23.28
N TYR A 290 46.10 -15.14 -22.46
CA TYR A 290 47.09 -14.80 -21.45
C TYR A 290 46.39 -14.66 -20.11
N ARG A 291 47.01 -15.13 -19.03
CA ARG A 291 46.57 -14.86 -17.66
C ARG A 291 47.27 -13.60 -17.16
N LEU A 292 46.51 -12.67 -16.59
CA LEU A 292 46.99 -11.46 -15.96
C LEU A 292 46.63 -11.50 -14.47
N GLU A 293 47.64 -11.47 -13.60
CA GLU A 293 47.48 -11.28 -12.15
C GLU A 293 48.03 -9.91 -11.77
N LEU A 294 47.22 -9.08 -11.12
CA LEU A 294 47.55 -7.73 -10.68
C LEU A 294 47.13 -7.54 -9.22
N GLU A 295 48.01 -6.89 -8.45
CA GLU A 295 47.69 -6.29 -7.15
C GLU A 295 48.22 -4.86 -7.24
N PHE A 296 47.35 -3.87 -7.12
CA PHE A 296 47.74 -2.46 -7.24
C PHE A 296 46.88 -1.56 -6.36
N SER A 297 47.45 -0.44 -5.93
CA SER A 297 46.75 0.61 -5.22
C SER A 297 46.69 1.89 -6.05
N VAL A 298 45.60 2.64 -5.89
CA VAL A 298 45.39 3.96 -6.48
C VAL A 298 45.07 4.95 -5.38
N GLU A 299 45.97 5.90 -5.14
CA GLU A 299 45.75 7.00 -4.19
C GLU A 299 45.27 8.23 -4.96
N TYR A 300 44.02 8.63 -4.71
CA TYR A 300 43.42 9.86 -5.21
C TYR A 300 43.59 10.99 -4.21
N THR A 301 44.02 12.16 -4.68
CA THR A 301 44.20 13.34 -3.84
C THR A 301 43.50 14.56 -4.44
N GLY A 302 42.73 15.27 -3.62
CA GLY A 302 42.07 16.52 -3.98
C GLY A 302 41.02 16.36 -5.08
N ILE A 303 40.25 15.26 -5.04
CA ILE A 303 39.17 15.00 -5.98
C ILE A 303 37.80 15.49 -5.49
N ASP A 304 37.65 15.77 -4.19
CA ASP A 304 36.39 16.12 -3.50
C ASP A 304 35.75 17.36 -4.11
N ASP A 305 36.49 18.48 -4.22
CA ASP A 305 36.09 19.70 -4.95
C ASP A 305 35.53 19.39 -6.36
N GLY A 306 36.04 18.33 -6.98
CA GLY A 306 35.66 17.83 -8.29
C GLY A 306 34.36 17.05 -8.29
N ILE A 307 34.21 16.15 -7.32
CA ILE A 307 33.01 15.36 -7.07
C ILE A 307 31.86 16.32 -6.73
N GLU A 308 32.06 17.21 -5.77
CA GLU A 308 31.10 18.22 -5.33
C GLU A 308 30.57 19.03 -6.52
N ARG A 309 31.49 19.51 -7.37
CA ARG A 309 31.14 20.32 -8.56
C ARG A 309 30.37 19.52 -9.59
N GLN A 310 30.77 18.27 -9.85
CA GLN A 310 30.09 17.43 -10.82
C GLN A 310 28.68 17.12 -10.33
N LEU A 311 28.54 16.71 -9.07
CA LEU A 311 27.25 16.41 -8.45
C LEU A 311 26.36 17.66 -8.39
N THR A 312 26.91 18.81 -8.02
CA THR A 312 26.24 20.11 -8.09
C THR A 312 25.71 20.41 -9.50
N ASP A 313 26.55 20.26 -10.53
CA ASP A 313 26.15 20.55 -11.89
C ASP A 313 25.14 19.51 -12.41
N GLU A 314 25.17 18.25 -11.96
CA GLU A 314 24.15 17.25 -12.29
C GLU A 314 22.81 17.57 -11.63
N LEU A 315 22.80 17.80 -10.32
CA LEU A 315 21.60 18.16 -9.55
C LEU A 315 20.98 19.48 -10.04
N ALA A 316 21.78 20.54 -10.21
CA ALA A 316 21.27 21.87 -10.59
C ALA A 316 20.83 21.98 -12.06
N ASN A 317 21.18 21.01 -12.91
CA ASN A 317 20.75 20.97 -14.32
C ASN A 317 19.72 19.87 -14.60
N ASP A 318 19.32 19.09 -13.60
CA ASP A 318 18.29 18.08 -13.76
C ASP A 318 16.91 18.75 -13.94
N PRO A 319 16.23 18.60 -15.09
CA PRO A 319 14.95 19.24 -15.32
C PRO A 319 13.80 18.68 -14.47
N SER A 320 13.99 17.52 -13.81
CA SER A 320 13.03 16.98 -12.83
C SER A 320 13.19 17.54 -11.42
N SER A 321 14.31 18.20 -11.13
CA SER A 321 14.58 18.75 -9.82
C SER A 321 14.55 20.29 -9.88
N ASP A 322 13.69 20.92 -9.08
CA ASP A 322 13.60 22.39 -8.99
C ASP A 322 14.68 22.97 -8.07
N LEU A 323 15.89 22.39 -8.10
CA LEU A 323 16.98 22.73 -7.19
C LEU A 323 17.72 23.97 -7.65
N THR A 324 17.96 24.91 -6.74
CA THR A 324 18.90 25.99 -7.05
C THR A 324 20.32 25.43 -7.02
N ARG A 325 21.23 26.09 -7.74
CA ARG A 325 22.65 25.72 -7.68
C ARG A 325 23.20 25.76 -6.25
N SER A 326 22.70 26.66 -5.40
CA SER A 326 23.16 26.74 -4.01
C SER A 326 22.76 25.50 -3.20
N ASP A 327 21.57 24.96 -3.45
CA ASP A 327 21.06 23.81 -2.70
C ASP A 327 21.73 22.52 -3.20
N ALA A 328 21.97 22.44 -4.51
CA ALA A 328 22.79 21.39 -5.11
C ALA A 328 24.24 21.38 -4.59
N GLU A 329 24.82 22.56 -4.31
CA GLU A 329 26.14 22.67 -3.67
C GLU A 329 26.10 22.11 -2.24
N THR A 330 25.05 22.38 -1.45
CA THR A 330 24.90 21.86 -0.09
C THR A 330 24.76 20.34 -0.03
N ILE A 331 23.94 19.73 -0.89
CA ILE A 331 23.86 18.26 -0.97
C ILE A 331 25.22 17.68 -1.37
N ALA A 332 25.87 18.30 -2.34
CA ALA A 332 27.13 17.78 -2.86
C ALA A 332 28.26 17.83 -1.84
N GLU A 333 28.34 18.90 -1.03
CA GLU A 333 29.23 18.99 0.13
C GLU A 333 28.91 17.89 1.15
N SER A 334 27.63 17.69 1.49
CA SER A 334 27.19 16.68 2.47
C SER A 334 27.54 15.25 2.02
N VAL A 335 27.44 14.95 0.73
CA VAL A 335 27.79 13.62 0.18
C VAL A 335 29.28 13.33 0.29
N THR A 336 30.15 14.34 0.12
CA THR A 336 31.59 14.17 0.30
C THR A 336 32.02 14.14 1.77
N ASP A 337 31.16 14.57 2.69
CA ASP A 337 31.37 14.48 4.13
C ASP A 337 30.98 13.10 4.72
N ILE A 338 30.32 12.23 3.94
CA ILE A 338 30.09 10.83 4.31
C ILE A 338 31.45 10.14 4.52
N GLY A 339 31.63 9.55 5.70
CA GLY A 339 32.82 8.77 6.03
C GLY A 339 32.68 7.32 5.58
N ILE A 340 33.68 6.81 4.86
CA ILE A 340 33.78 5.41 4.46
C ILE A 340 34.62 4.69 5.53
N GLU A 341 33.96 3.90 6.38
CA GLU A 341 34.64 3.08 7.38
C GLU A 341 35.17 1.78 6.77
N THR A 342 34.34 1.13 5.95
CA THR A 342 34.68 -0.08 5.19
C THR A 342 34.01 0.00 3.83
N PHE A 343 34.72 -0.36 2.78
CA PHE A 343 34.13 -0.70 1.49
C PHE A 343 34.97 -1.82 0.89
N GLU A 344 34.46 -3.05 0.96
CA GLU A 344 35.09 -4.24 0.42
C GLU A 344 34.11 -4.92 -0.55
N PHE A 345 34.61 -5.28 -1.73
CA PHE A 345 33.83 -5.99 -2.75
C PHE A 345 34.70 -7.06 -3.38
N THR A 346 34.22 -8.30 -3.36
CA THR A 346 34.88 -9.45 -3.97
C THR A 346 33.96 -10.06 -5.02
N MET A 347 34.51 -10.44 -6.16
CA MET A 347 33.80 -11.13 -7.23
C MET A 347 34.68 -12.21 -7.81
N THR A 348 34.19 -13.45 -7.79
CA THR A 348 34.85 -14.60 -8.38
C THR A 348 33.93 -15.25 -9.42
N GLU A 349 34.36 -15.25 -10.66
CA GLU A 349 33.75 -16.01 -11.75
C GLU A 349 34.61 -17.24 -12.01
N GLN A 350 34.05 -18.44 -11.92
CA GLN A 350 34.75 -19.69 -12.25
C GLN A 350 33.87 -20.58 -13.16
N GLY A 351 34.20 -20.59 -14.45
CA GLY A 351 33.52 -21.42 -15.44
C GLY A 351 32.06 -21.02 -15.66
N ALA A 352 31.15 -21.64 -14.92
CA ALA A 352 29.71 -21.36 -14.99
C ALA A 352 29.14 -20.86 -13.65
N ALA A 353 30.00 -20.64 -12.66
CA ALA A 353 29.67 -20.12 -11.35
C ALA A 353 30.16 -18.67 -11.25
N MET A 354 29.37 -17.81 -10.63
CA MET A 354 29.74 -16.46 -10.24
C MET A 354 29.36 -16.28 -8.77
N GLU A 355 30.29 -15.79 -7.97
CA GLU A 355 30.12 -15.47 -6.56
C GLU A 355 30.54 -14.01 -6.36
N ALA A 356 29.72 -13.22 -5.69
CA ALA A 356 30.02 -11.85 -5.30
C ALA A 356 29.77 -11.70 -3.80
N GLU A 357 30.67 -11.03 -3.11
CA GLU A 357 30.61 -10.74 -1.68
C GLU A 357 30.84 -9.24 -1.51
N TRP A 358 30.11 -8.59 -0.61
CA TRP A 358 30.36 -7.19 -0.25
C TRP A 358 30.26 -6.97 1.26
N ASP A 359 30.99 -5.97 1.73
CA ASP A 359 30.94 -5.44 3.09
C ASP A 359 31.18 -3.93 3.02
N ILE A 360 30.18 -3.14 3.37
CA ILE A 360 30.17 -1.68 3.24
C ILE A 360 29.66 -1.09 4.55
N ALA A 361 30.43 -0.18 5.14
CA ALA A 361 30.07 0.58 6.33
C ALA A 361 30.31 2.08 6.08
N LEU A 362 29.23 2.84 6.13
CA LEU A 362 29.20 4.30 5.96
C LEU A 362 28.81 4.98 7.26
N THR A 363 29.37 6.16 7.50
CA THR A 363 29.16 6.97 8.70
C THR A 363 28.87 8.43 8.33
N ASN A 364 28.20 9.15 9.23
CA ASN A 364 27.75 10.54 9.06
C ASN A 364 26.80 10.72 7.87
N TYR A 365 25.95 9.72 7.56
CA TYR A 365 24.97 9.90 6.49
C TYR A 365 23.76 10.76 6.93
N ASP A 366 23.60 11.01 8.23
CA ASP A 366 22.60 11.91 8.80
C ASP A 366 22.73 13.34 8.25
N GLU A 367 23.95 13.80 8.00
CA GLU A 367 24.20 15.13 7.42
C GLU A 367 23.58 15.26 6.03
N VAL A 368 23.62 14.19 5.22
CA VAL A 368 22.94 14.15 3.90
C VAL A 368 21.44 14.13 4.08
N THR A 369 20.92 13.33 5.02
CA THR A 369 19.48 13.26 5.30
C THR A 369 18.93 14.62 5.73
N VAL A 370 19.60 15.31 6.65
CA VAL A 370 19.21 16.65 7.10
C VAL A 370 19.32 17.68 5.96
N ALA A 371 20.37 17.60 5.13
CA ALA A 371 20.50 18.48 3.96
C ALA A 371 19.36 18.28 2.94
N LEU A 372 18.86 17.05 2.78
CA LEU A 372 17.70 16.75 1.95
C LEU A 372 16.40 17.28 2.55
N ILE A 373 16.22 17.22 3.87
CA ILE A 373 15.07 17.83 4.57
C ILE A 373 15.08 19.35 4.41
N ASP A 374 16.23 19.99 4.65
CA ASP A 374 16.41 21.44 4.46
C ASP A 374 16.07 21.86 3.02
N LEU A 375 16.39 21.01 2.06
CA LEU A 375 16.08 21.23 0.66
C LEU A 375 14.59 21.06 0.34
N ALA A 376 13.96 20.01 0.87
CA ALA A 376 12.53 19.80 0.70
C ALA A 376 11.75 21.00 1.25
N GLU A 377 12.14 21.53 2.42
CA GLU A 377 11.59 22.78 3.00
C GLU A 377 11.83 24.00 2.09
N ALA A 378 12.97 24.10 1.43
CA ALA A 378 13.31 25.22 0.55
C ALA A 378 12.67 25.16 -0.86
N SER A 379 12.18 23.98 -1.26
CA SER A 379 11.64 23.70 -2.59
C SER A 379 10.11 23.87 -2.68
N SER A 380 9.53 23.61 -3.85
CA SER A 380 8.07 23.56 -4.03
C SER A 380 7.39 22.42 -3.24
N MET A 381 8.16 21.51 -2.63
CA MET A 381 7.60 20.51 -1.71
C MET A 381 7.03 21.15 -0.43
N SER A 382 7.48 22.36 -0.05
CA SER A 382 6.83 23.17 0.99
C SER A 382 5.40 23.65 0.66
N GLU A 383 4.93 23.43 -0.58
CA GLU A 383 3.52 23.64 -0.94
C GLU A 383 2.66 22.39 -0.67
N GLN A 384 3.29 21.22 -0.43
CA GLN A 384 2.65 19.94 -0.10
C GLN A 384 2.81 19.56 1.38
N PHE A 385 3.91 19.96 2.01
CA PHE A 385 4.20 19.68 3.42
C PHE A 385 4.27 20.99 4.20
N ASP A 386 3.68 20.98 5.39
CA ASP A 386 3.72 22.12 6.29
C ASP A 386 5.09 22.24 6.97
N GLN A 387 5.35 23.42 7.53
CA GLN A 387 6.62 23.64 8.26
C GLN A 387 6.77 22.73 9.48
N ALA A 388 5.64 22.26 10.05
CA ALA A 388 5.62 21.30 11.16
C ALA A 388 6.24 19.96 10.73
N ASP A 389 5.83 19.40 9.59
CA ASP A 389 6.35 18.13 9.07
C ASP A 389 7.88 18.10 8.94
N PHE A 390 8.49 19.22 8.53
CA PHE A 390 9.95 19.35 8.44
C PHE A 390 10.62 19.53 9.81
N GLU A 391 9.94 20.12 10.79
CA GLU A 391 10.41 20.18 12.18
C GLU A 391 10.33 18.80 12.83
N ASP A 392 9.26 18.06 12.57
CA ASP A 392 9.01 16.71 13.08
C ASP A 392 9.98 15.69 12.48
N ALA A 393 10.25 15.76 11.17
CA ALA A 393 11.28 14.93 10.53
C ALA A 393 12.67 15.12 11.16
N ARG A 394 13.04 16.37 11.50
CA ARG A 394 14.31 16.63 12.21
C ARG A 394 14.27 16.11 13.64
N ALA A 395 13.17 16.35 14.34
CA ALA A 395 12.97 15.86 15.70
C ALA A 395 13.01 14.32 15.76
N GLY A 396 12.51 13.64 14.73
CA GLY A 396 12.59 12.20 14.52
C GLY A 396 14.05 11.71 14.45
N ILE A 397 14.89 12.31 13.58
CA ILE A 397 16.32 11.97 13.52
C ILE A 397 17.01 12.21 14.88
N GLU A 398 16.71 13.32 15.56
CA GLU A 398 17.24 13.60 16.89
C GLU A 398 16.75 12.60 17.96
N ALA A 399 15.53 12.08 17.82
CA ALA A 399 14.98 11.03 18.68
C ALA A 399 15.64 9.68 18.41
N GLN A 400 15.87 9.32 17.14
CA GLN A 400 16.60 8.10 16.76
C GLN A 400 18.01 8.10 17.38
N GLN A 401 18.73 9.23 17.28
CA GLN A 401 20.04 9.40 17.91
C GLN A 401 19.99 9.31 19.44
N ALA A 402 18.94 9.85 20.07
CA ALA A 402 18.81 9.85 21.53
C ALA A 402 18.43 8.46 22.09
N ALA A 403 17.66 7.70 21.33
CA ALA A 403 17.21 6.36 21.67
C ALA A 403 18.25 5.26 21.33
N ASP A 404 19.32 5.61 20.62
CA ASP A 404 20.26 4.65 20.01
C ASP A 404 19.48 3.64 19.13
N LEU A 405 18.53 4.13 18.32
CA LEU A 405 17.67 3.31 17.46
C LEU A 405 18.53 2.56 16.43
N THR A 406 18.33 1.26 16.33
CA THR A 406 19.03 0.40 15.37
C THR A 406 18.01 -0.48 14.66
N THR A 407 17.94 -0.37 13.34
CA THR A 407 17.11 -1.21 12.48
C THR A 407 18.00 -2.22 11.78
N GLU A 408 17.67 -3.49 11.91
CA GLU A 408 18.34 -4.61 11.24
C GLU A 408 17.37 -5.20 10.20
N LEU A 409 17.88 -5.47 9.00
CA LEU A 409 17.18 -6.15 7.91
C LEU A 409 18.08 -7.30 7.44
N GLU A 410 17.59 -8.52 7.49
CA GLU A 410 18.28 -9.70 6.97
C GLU A 410 17.46 -10.32 5.83
N TRP A 411 18.14 -10.89 4.84
CA TRP A 411 17.49 -11.69 3.80
C TRP A 411 18.32 -12.91 3.42
N ASP A 412 17.63 -13.97 3.03
CA ASP A 412 18.17 -15.18 2.42
C ASP A 412 17.20 -15.59 1.31
N VAL A 413 17.69 -15.70 0.07
CA VAL A 413 16.87 -16.08 -1.09
C VAL A 413 17.64 -17.08 -1.92
N ALA A 414 17.06 -18.24 -2.16
CA ALA A 414 17.60 -19.30 -3.01
C ALA A 414 16.57 -19.75 -4.07
N VAL A 415 17.03 -19.92 -5.30
CA VAL A 415 16.27 -20.48 -6.42
C VAL A 415 17.08 -21.59 -7.08
N GLU A 416 16.56 -22.81 -7.02
CA GLU A 416 17.25 -24.00 -7.54
C GLU A 416 16.47 -24.63 -8.70
N GLY A 417 17.14 -24.83 -9.83
CA GLY A 417 16.61 -25.61 -10.95
C GLY A 417 16.84 -27.11 -10.79
N THR A 418 15.77 -27.91 -10.75
CA THR A 418 15.86 -29.36 -10.59
C THR A 418 16.15 -30.08 -11.92
N SER A 419 16.74 -31.27 -11.82
CA SER A 419 17.01 -32.13 -12.99
C SER A 419 15.75 -32.63 -13.72
N THR A 420 14.58 -32.49 -13.08
CA THR A 420 13.25 -32.84 -13.58
C THR A 420 12.57 -31.69 -14.32
N GLY A 421 13.15 -30.49 -14.30
CA GLY A 421 12.60 -29.29 -14.93
C GLY A 421 11.66 -28.50 -14.02
N GLU A 422 11.75 -28.71 -12.71
CA GLU A 422 11.07 -27.89 -11.70
C GLU A 422 12.03 -26.79 -11.22
N MET A 423 11.50 -25.74 -10.61
CA MET A 423 12.25 -24.70 -9.91
C MET A 423 11.76 -24.66 -8.47
N GLU A 424 12.69 -24.76 -7.52
CA GLU A 424 12.42 -24.64 -6.08
C GLU A 424 12.81 -23.21 -5.66
N LEU A 425 11.95 -22.53 -4.92
CA LEU A 425 12.16 -21.22 -4.29
C LEU A 425 12.18 -21.41 -2.79
N ASP A 426 13.14 -20.80 -2.13
CA ASP A 426 13.22 -20.62 -0.68
C ASP A 426 13.63 -19.18 -0.44
N ALA A 427 12.87 -18.43 0.35
CA ALA A 427 13.13 -17.03 0.64
C ALA A 427 12.69 -16.69 2.06
N GLU A 428 13.53 -15.97 2.78
CA GLU A 428 13.32 -15.45 4.12
C GLU A 428 13.80 -14.00 4.15
N ILE A 429 12.98 -13.11 4.70
CA ILE A 429 13.31 -11.70 4.94
C ILE A 429 12.81 -11.37 6.34
N THR A 430 13.68 -10.82 7.17
CA THR A 430 13.34 -10.39 8.53
C THR A 430 13.80 -8.96 8.74
N SER A 431 13.05 -8.17 9.49
CA SER A 431 13.47 -6.86 9.96
C SER A 431 13.06 -6.67 11.41
N GLU A 432 13.99 -6.20 12.22
CA GLU A 432 13.74 -5.90 13.63
C GLU A 432 14.34 -4.53 13.97
N THR A 433 13.68 -3.79 14.85
CA THR A 433 14.20 -2.50 15.34
C THR A 433 14.43 -2.53 16.84
N ASP A 434 15.71 -2.47 17.21
CA ASP A 434 16.19 -2.38 18.57
C ASP A 434 15.99 -0.97 19.15
N ASN A 435 15.58 -0.89 20.42
CA ASN A 435 15.27 0.35 21.15
C ASN A 435 14.06 1.14 20.63
N TRP A 436 13.14 0.50 19.91
CA TRP A 436 11.91 1.12 19.38
C TRP A 436 11.08 1.86 20.45
N ALA A 437 10.75 1.21 21.56
CA ALA A 437 9.99 1.86 22.65
C ALA A 437 10.68 3.11 23.23
N ALA A 438 12.02 3.14 23.26
CA ALA A 438 12.77 4.32 23.70
C ALA A 438 12.72 5.45 22.65
N TYR A 439 12.61 5.12 21.37
CA TYR A 439 12.41 6.09 20.30
C TYR A 439 11.02 6.71 20.37
N ILE A 440 9.96 5.91 20.60
CA ILE A 440 8.60 6.39 20.83
C ILE A 440 8.56 7.35 22.03
N ASP A 441 9.14 6.96 23.18
CA ASP A 441 9.30 7.84 24.36
C ASP A 441 9.97 9.20 24.02
N GLU A 442 10.96 9.19 23.13
CA GLU A 442 11.70 10.40 22.72
C GLU A 442 10.91 11.25 21.71
N LEU A 443 10.07 10.67 20.85
CA LEU A 443 9.13 11.38 19.98
C LEU A 443 8.06 12.11 20.81
N GLU A 444 7.39 11.41 21.73
CA GLU A 444 6.39 12.00 22.62
C GLU A 444 6.98 13.15 23.45
N ALA A 445 8.21 12.98 23.96
CA ALA A 445 8.91 14.00 24.73
C ALA A 445 9.24 15.26 23.90
N ARG A 446 9.29 15.12 22.58
CA ARG A 446 9.46 16.21 21.60
C ARG A 446 8.14 16.75 21.06
N SER A 447 7.01 16.14 21.43
CA SER A 447 5.68 16.45 20.90
C SER A 447 5.60 16.26 19.39
N VAL A 448 6.21 15.17 18.92
CA VAL A 448 6.05 14.62 17.57
C VAL A 448 5.03 13.50 17.67
N ASP A 449 4.04 13.50 16.79
CA ASP A 449 3.00 12.47 16.77
C ASP A 449 3.61 11.09 16.45
N THR A 450 3.13 10.08 17.18
CA THR A 450 3.57 8.69 17.04
C THR A 450 2.69 7.98 16.02
N GLN A 451 3.20 6.90 15.46
CA GLN A 451 2.40 6.11 14.52
C GLN A 451 1.36 5.29 15.29
N ASN A 452 0.22 5.02 14.66
CA ASN A 452 -0.76 4.08 15.18
C ASN A 452 -0.18 2.67 15.28
N ASP A 453 -0.69 1.91 16.23
CA ASP A 453 -0.36 0.50 16.39
C ASP A 453 -0.96 -0.29 15.21
N VAL A 454 -0.13 -1.04 14.49
CA VAL A 454 -0.51 -1.80 13.30
C VAL A 454 0.02 -3.22 13.40
N SER A 455 -0.84 -4.21 13.21
CA SER A 455 -0.42 -5.60 13.03
C SER A 455 -1.05 -6.19 11.78
N PHE A 456 -0.29 -7.04 11.07
CA PHE A 456 -0.80 -7.73 9.89
C PHE A 456 -0.21 -9.10 9.72
N SER A 457 -0.98 -9.99 9.12
CA SER A 457 -0.54 -11.32 8.70
C SER A 457 -1.13 -11.71 7.37
N LEU A 458 -0.35 -12.37 6.53
CA LEU A 458 -0.76 -12.89 5.24
C LEU A 458 -0.15 -14.29 5.07
N THR A 459 -1.00 -15.29 4.86
CA THR A 459 -0.58 -16.64 4.51
C THR A 459 -1.13 -17.01 3.16
N ALA A 460 -0.32 -17.59 2.27
CA ALA A 460 -0.78 -18.21 1.04
C ALA A 460 -0.22 -19.62 0.93
N GLU A 461 -1.09 -20.62 0.84
CA GLU A 461 -0.69 -22.03 0.78
C GLU A 461 -1.44 -22.82 -0.31
N THR A 462 -0.76 -23.76 -0.95
CA THR A 462 -1.41 -24.74 -1.83
C THR A 462 -1.82 -25.98 -1.05
N ASP A 463 -3.12 -26.29 -0.99
CA ASP A 463 -3.65 -27.55 -0.47
C ASP A 463 -4.32 -28.35 -1.59
N GLY A 464 -3.68 -29.44 -2.03
CA GLY A 464 -4.23 -30.30 -3.06
C GLY A 464 -4.22 -29.70 -4.47
N GLU A 465 -5.39 -29.30 -4.98
CA GLU A 465 -5.55 -28.65 -6.30
C GLU A 465 -5.98 -27.17 -6.14
N GLU A 466 -5.95 -26.65 -4.91
CA GLU A 466 -6.44 -25.33 -4.51
C GLU A 466 -5.28 -24.48 -3.96
N LEU A 467 -5.37 -23.17 -4.17
CA LEU A 467 -4.52 -22.15 -3.56
C LEU A 467 -5.39 -21.32 -2.63
N THR A 468 -5.07 -21.36 -1.34
CA THR A 468 -5.74 -20.59 -0.30
C THR A 468 -4.87 -19.41 0.10
N VAL A 469 -5.45 -18.21 0.15
CA VAL A 469 -4.80 -17.00 0.65
C VAL A 469 -5.64 -16.50 1.82
N ASN A 470 -5.03 -16.24 2.97
CA ASN A 470 -5.65 -15.67 4.14
C ASN A 470 -4.89 -14.40 4.52
N GLY A 471 -5.61 -13.32 4.80
CA GLY A 471 -5.05 -12.07 5.28
C GLY A 471 -5.78 -11.59 6.51
N GLN A 472 -5.05 -11.02 7.46
CA GLN A 472 -5.59 -10.28 8.58
C GLN A 472 -4.79 -8.99 8.75
N PHE A 473 -5.49 -7.92 9.08
CA PHE A 473 -4.93 -6.60 9.31
C PHE A 473 -5.66 -5.94 10.48
N ASP A 474 -4.93 -5.23 11.32
CA ASP A 474 -5.44 -4.58 12.51
C ASP A 474 -4.69 -3.26 12.69
N ILE A 475 -5.43 -2.17 12.88
CA ILE A 475 -4.91 -0.86 13.28
C ILE A 475 -5.61 -0.53 14.60
N GLU A 476 -4.85 -0.32 15.66
CA GLU A 476 -5.35 0.25 16.91
C GLU A 476 -5.06 1.76 16.89
N ALA A 477 -6.12 2.56 16.99
CA ALA A 477 -6.06 4.01 16.92
C ALA A 477 -7.28 4.60 17.60
N GLU A 478 -7.08 5.65 18.40
CA GLU A 478 -8.17 6.36 19.05
C GLU A 478 -8.95 7.18 18.02
N ASP A 479 -10.28 7.13 18.07
CA ASP A 479 -11.18 7.93 17.22
C ASP A 479 -10.99 7.79 15.69
N LEU A 480 -10.39 6.68 15.22
CA LEU A 480 -10.12 6.44 13.79
C LEU A 480 -11.39 6.50 12.92
N ALA A 481 -12.55 6.15 13.46
CA ALA A 481 -13.83 6.31 12.78
C ALA A 481 -14.18 7.78 12.47
N GLY A 482 -13.91 8.69 13.41
CA GLY A 482 -14.09 10.13 13.25
C GLY A 482 -13.09 10.71 12.27
N ASP A 483 -11.82 10.32 12.42
CA ASP A 483 -10.77 10.78 11.52
C ASP A 483 -11.00 10.28 10.09
N ALA A 484 -11.48 9.04 9.90
CA ALA A 484 -11.71 8.49 8.57
C ALA A 484 -12.79 9.27 7.81
N ILE A 485 -13.82 9.75 8.53
CA ILE A 485 -14.84 10.64 7.97
C ILE A 485 -14.23 12.01 7.63
N ASN A 486 -13.34 12.54 8.48
CA ASN A 486 -12.66 13.81 8.23
C ASN A 486 -11.72 13.73 7.01
N ALA A 487 -10.90 12.68 6.92
CA ALA A 487 -10.01 12.43 5.78
C ALA A 487 -10.80 12.23 4.48
N TRP A 488 -11.93 11.50 4.54
CA TRP A 488 -12.84 11.38 3.39
C TRP A 488 -13.43 12.75 3.01
N ALA A 489 -13.91 13.53 3.99
CA ALA A 489 -14.43 14.86 3.77
C ALA A 489 -13.40 15.80 3.11
N GLU A 490 -12.14 15.73 3.54
CA GLU A 490 -11.03 16.48 2.97
C GLU A 490 -10.66 16.02 1.56
N SER A 491 -10.69 14.72 1.30
CA SER A 491 -10.37 14.16 -0.03
C SER A 491 -11.34 14.69 -1.11
N ILE A 492 -12.63 14.79 -0.79
CA ILE A 492 -13.63 15.33 -1.73
C ILE A 492 -13.47 16.85 -1.89
N GLN A 493 -13.08 17.56 -0.82
CA GLN A 493 -12.81 19.00 -0.88
C GLN A 493 -11.58 19.34 -1.75
N ASN A 494 -10.60 18.44 -1.81
CA ASN A 494 -9.33 18.63 -2.49
C ASN A 494 -9.25 18.01 -3.90
N ASP A 495 -10.29 17.33 -4.38
CA ASP A 495 -10.32 16.73 -5.72
C ASP A 495 -10.24 17.83 -6.83
N PRO A 496 -9.21 17.80 -7.70
CA PRO A 496 -9.02 18.80 -8.75
C PRO A 496 -10.05 18.70 -9.90
N THR A 497 -10.84 17.63 -9.98
CA THR A 497 -11.86 17.40 -11.01
C THR A 497 -13.21 18.00 -10.65
N THR A 498 -13.51 18.20 -9.37
CA THR A 498 -14.75 18.82 -8.87
C THR A 498 -14.59 20.34 -8.82
N THR A 499 -14.55 20.99 -9.99
CA THR A 499 -14.30 22.44 -10.09
C THR A 499 -15.40 23.33 -9.45
N THR A 500 -16.44 22.76 -8.85
CA THR A 500 -17.37 23.42 -7.91
C THR A 500 -18.10 22.32 -7.12
N MET A 501 -17.76 22.09 -5.85
CA MET A 501 -18.68 21.39 -4.93
C MET A 501 -20.01 22.16 -4.91
N SER A 502 -21.14 21.46 -5.00
CA SER A 502 -22.42 22.08 -4.68
C SER A 502 -22.46 22.36 -3.17
N SER A 503 -23.20 23.39 -2.76
CA SER A 503 -23.44 23.69 -1.34
C SER A 503 -24.04 22.51 -0.57
N ASP A 504 -24.67 21.60 -1.31
CA ASP A 504 -25.45 20.50 -0.76
C ASP A 504 -24.54 19.31 -0.45
N THR A 505 -23.49 19.09 -1.24
CA THR A 505 -22.41 18.15 -0.91
C THR A 505 -21.63 18.61 0.31
N GLU A 506 -21.30 19.90 0.42
CA GLU A 506 -20.64 20.46 1.61
C GLU A 506 -21.50 20.28 2.87
N GLN A 507 -22.81 20.50 2.75
CA GLN A 507 -23.75 20.35 3.87
C GLN A 507 -23.92 18.89 4.31
N PHE A 508 -23.98 17.95 3.37
CA PHE A 508 -24.05 16.52 3.65
C PHE A 508 -22.76 15.99 4.30
N VAL A 509 -21.60 16.39 3.78
CA VAL A 509 -20.28 16.03 4.36
C VAL A 509 -20.15 16.58 5.78
N THR A 510 -20.59 17.82 6.01
CA THR A 510 -20.63 18.42 7.36
C THR A 510 -21.55 17.62 8.29
N ALA A 511 -22.75 17.26 7.83
CA ALA A 511 -23.69 16.50 8.63
C ALA A 511 -23.23 15.07 8.93
N LEU A 512 -22.46 14.45 8.03
CA LEU A 512 -21.85 13.14 8.25
C LEU A 512 -20.74 13.22 9.32
N SER A 513 -19.89 14.24 9.28
CA SER A 513 -18.93 14.52 10.37
C SER A 513 -19.65 14.78 11.70
N GLU A 514 -20.76 15.54 11.69
CA GLU A 514 -21.60 15.80 12.88
C GLU A 514 -22.43 14.59 13.36
N SER A 515 -22.46 13.49 12.59
CA SER A 515 -23.26 12.31 12.95
C SER A 515 -22.55 11.34 13.90
N GLU A 516 -21.24 11.53 14.11
CA GLU A 516 -20.44 10.78 15.08
C GLU A 516 -20.57 9.26 14.88
N LEU A 517 -19.93 8.72 13.83
CA LEU A 517 -19.89 7.29 13.54
C LEU A 517 -19.24 6.54 14.71
N GLU A 518 -19.96 5.57 15.27
CA GLU A 518 -19.47 4.76 16.40
C GLU A 518 -18.89 3.43 15.91
N VAL A 519 -19.58 2.76 14.99
CA VAL A 519 -19.18 1.46 14.43
C VAL A 519 -19.62 1.37 12.97
N ALA A 520 -18.78 0.82 12.11
CA ALA A 520 -19.12 0.40 10.77
C ALA A 520 -18.59 -1.01 10.51
N ARG A 521 -19.40 -1.86 9.86
CA ARG A 521 -19.03 -3.23 9.51
C ARG A 521 -19.43 -3.52 8.07
N VAL A 522 -18.58 -4.25 7.36
CA VAL A 522 -18.87 -4.79 6.04
C VAL A 522 -18.40 -6.23 6.00
N ASP A 523 -19.26 -7.14 5.52
CA ASP A 523 -18.91 -8.52 5.20
C ASP A 523 -19.26 -8.79 3.74
N ALA A 524 -18.37 -9.47 3.02
CA ALA A 524 -18.62 -9.94 1.67
C ALA A 524 -18.22 -11.42 1.58
N ASP A 525 -19.12 -12.22 1.04
CA ASP A 525 -18.92 -13.65 0.81
C ASP A 525 -19.26 -13.98 -0.64
N ILE A 526 -18.36 -14.67 -1.32
CA ILE A 526 -18.56 -15.17 -2.68
C ILE A 526 -18.29 -16.67 -2.63
N GLY A 527 -19.30 -17.48 -2.92
CA GLY A 527 -19.17 -18.94 -2.83
C GLY A 527 -20.44 -19.65 -3.27
N ASP A 528 -20.32 -20.92 -3.65
CA ASP A 528 -21.47 -21.77 -4.02
C ASP A 528 -22.38 -21.20 -5.15
N GLY A 529 -21.84 -20.31 -5.99
CA GLY A 529 -22.58 -19.63 -7.07
C GLY A 529 -23.39 -18.41 -6.62
N THR A 530 -23.16 -17.91 -5.41
CA THR A 530 -23.81 -16.72 -4.84
C THR A 530 -22.76 -15.70 -4.39
N VAL A 531 -23.04 -14.42 -4.63
CA VAL A 531 -22.37 -13.27 -4.01
C VAL A 531 -23.29 -12.73 -2.93
N ARG A 532 -22.77 -12.51 -1.73
CA ARG A 532 -23.43 -11.83 -0.61
C ARG A 532 -22.56 -10.67 -0.19
N VAL A 533 -23.14 -9.48 -0.09
CA VAL A 533 -22.51 -8.31 0.50
C VAL A 533 -23.45 -7.76 1.57
N GLU A 534 -22.98 -7.69 2.80
CA GLU A 534 -23.70 -7.15 3.94
C GLU A 534 -22.89 -5.99 4.52
N GLY A 535 -23.56 -4.91 4.91
CA GLY A 535 -22.89 -3.77 5.52
C GLY A 535 -23.83 -3.05 6.47
N GLY A 536 -23.27 -2.40 7.47
CA GLY A 536 -24.02 -1.63 8.44
C GLY A 536 -23.16 -0.61 9.16
N ALA A 537 -23.83 0.35 9.79
CA ALA A 537 -23.17 1.35 10.62
C ALA A 537 -24.10 1.86 11.73
N GLU A 538 -23.49 2.37 12.78
CA GLU A 538 -24.12 3.02 13.90
C GLU A 538 -23.56 4.44 14.09
N PHE A 539 -24.46 5.38 14.32
CA PHE A 539 -24.13 6.79 14.47
C PHE A 539 -24.79 7.33 15.73
N ALA A 540 -24.02 8.01 16.58
CA ALA A 540 -24.56 8.60 17.80
C ALA A 540 -25.59 9.70 17.49
N ASN A 541 -25.48 10.36 16.33
CA ASN A 541 -26.36 11.43 15.89
C ASN A 541 -26.80 11.31 14.42
N MET A 542 -27.44 10.19 14.06
CA MET A 542 -28.06 9.99 12.73
C MET A 542 -29.05 11.11 12.35
N SER A 543 -29.64 11.80 13.33
CA SER A 543 -30.56 12.91 13.07
C SER A 543 -29.91 14.06 12.28
N ALA A 544 -28.62 14.34 12.49
CA ALA A 544 -27.87 15.35 11.75
C ALA A 544 -27.85 15.05 10.24
N VAL A 545 -27.60 13.79 9.88
CA VAL A 545 -27.64 13.32 8.49
C VAL A 545 -29.06 13.35 7.97
N THR A 546 -30.05 12.87 8.72
CA THR A 546 -31.44 12.82 8.23
C THR A 546 -32.08 14.19 8.02
N ASP A 547 -31.66 15.18 8.81
CA ASP A 547 -32.12 16.56 8.69
C ASP A 547 -31.61 17.23 7.39
N THR A 548 -30.46 16.78 6.85
CA THR A 548 -30.00 17.25 5.53
C THR A 548 -30.83 16.70 4.37
N PHE A 549 -31.48 15.55 4.53
CA PHE A 549 -32.33 15.01 3.46
C PHE A 549 -33.60 15.84 3.25
N SER A 550 -34.09 16.58 4.26
CA SER A 550 -35.46 17.08 4.20
C SER A 550 -35.85 18.12 5.27
N ASP A 551 -36.05 19.37 4.84
CA ASP A 551 -36.67 20.42 5.69
C ASP A 551 -38.17 20.15 6.00
N SER A 552 -38.82 19.22 5.30
CA SER A 552 -40.30 19.07 5.27
C SER A 552 -40.85 17.71 5.69
N LEU A 553 -39.99 16.72 5.85
CA LEU A 553 -40.30 15.33 6.22
C LEU A 553 -39.21 14.87 7.18
N ALA A 554 -39.58 14.55 8.42
CA ALA A 554 -38.66 13.94 9.37
C ALA A 554 -38.66 12.42 9.16
N ILE A 555 -37.64 11.88 8.49
CA ILE A 555 -37.52 10.43 8.26
C ILE A 555 -37.19 9.77 9.60
N SER A 556 -37.93 8.72 9.97
CA SER A 556 -37.70 7.96 11.20
C SER A 556 -37.17 6.55 10.96
N GLY A 557 -37.33 6.02 9.75
CA GLY A 557 -36.71 4.75 9.37
C GLY A 557 -37.00 4.31 7.94
N ILE A 558 -36.29 3.27 7.52
CA ILE A 558 -36.42 2.63 6.21
C ILE A 558 -36.44 1.12 6.42
N ALA A 559 -37.31 0.45 5.68
CA ALA A 559 -37.35 -1.01 5.64
C ALA A 559 -37.63 -1.47 4.21
N SER A 560 -36.94 -2.49 3.76
CA SER A 560 -37.25 -3.23 2.54
C SER A 560 -38.13 -4.44 2.84
N GLU A 561 -38.86 -4.87 1.83
CA GLU A 561 -39.46 -6.19 1.79
C GLU A 561 -39.24 -6.76 0.39
N HIS A 562 -38.60 -7.93 0.34
CA HIS A 562 -38.44 -8.67 -0.89
C HIS A 562 -39.45 -9.83 -0.94
N ALA A 563 -40.34 -9.82 -1.93
CA ALA A 563 -41.37 -10.84 -2.12
C ALA A 563 -41.49 -11.28 -3.58
N ASP A 564 -41.07 -12.53 -3.85
CA ASP A 564 -41.07 -13.13 -5.19
C ASP A 564 -40.15 -12.36 -6.19
N GLU A 565 -40.72 -11.67 -7.20
CA GLU A 565 -39.99 -10.91 -8.23
C GLU A 565 -40.16 -9.38 -8.00
N THR A 566 -40.60 -8.96 -6.81
CA THR A 566 -40.91 -7.56 -6.50
C THR A 566 -40.20 -7.14 -5.21
N SER A 567 -39.49 -6.02 -5.28
CA SER A 567 -38.85 -5.39 -4.12
C SER A 567 -39.61 -4.12 -3.76
N SER A 568 -40.05 -4.00 -2.51
CA SER A 568 -40.73 -2.81 -2.00
C SER A 568 -39.87 -2.14 -0.93
N ILE A 569 -39.67 -0.83 -1.04
CA ILE A 569 -38.99 -0.02 -0.01
C ILE A 569 -40.02 0.88 0.67
N TYR A 570 -40.09 0.79 2.00
CA TYR A 570 -40.94 1.59 2.87
C TYR A 570 -40.10 2.63 3.61
N VAL A 571 -40.44 3.92 3.43
CA VAL A 571 -39.83 5.04 4.16
C VAL A 571 -40.84 5.59 5.16
N TYR A 572 -40.45 5.58 6.43
CA TYR A 572 -41.25 6.05 7.56
C TYR A 572 -40.94 7.52 7.83
N VAL A 573 -41.99 8.34 7.91
CA VAL A 573 -41.89 9.78 8.18
C VAL A 573 -42.69 10.13 9.42
N ASP A 574 -42.04 10.66 10.46
CA ASP A 574 -42.66 11.02 11.74
C ASP A 574 -43.49 12.32 11.67
N ASP A 575 -43.06 13.30 10.87
CA ASP A 575 -43.77 14.57 10.70
C ASP A 575 -43.80 15.00 9.24
N VAL A 576 -45.00 15.24 8.72
CA VAL A 576 -45.23 15.81 7.39
C VAL A 576 -45.47 17.31 7.54
N ALA A 577 -44.41 18.10 7.38
CA ALA A 577 -44.40 19.50 7.75
C ALA A 577 -45.52 20.31 7.08
N GLY A 578 -46.39 20.90 7.92
CA GLY A 578 -47.46 21.78 7.45
C GLY A 578 -48.68 21.07 6.86
N VAL A 579 -48.75 19.74 6.96
CA VAL A 579 -49.89 18.92 6.50
C VAL A 579 -50.59 18.29 7.71
N ASP A 580 -51.92 18.44 7.76
CA ASP A 580 -52.77 17.72 8.73
C ASP A 580 -53.17 16.37 8.13
N THR A 581 -52.35 15.34 8.37
CA THR A 581 -52.48 14.01 7.73
C THR A 581 -53.83 13.33 7.98
N GLU A 582 -54.53 13.65 9.09
CA GLU A 582 -55.88 13.15 9.39
C GLU A 582 -56.91 13.58 8.33
N THR A 583 -56.71 14.74 7.70
CA THR A 583 -57.68 15.33 6.75
C THR A 583 -57.09 15.66 5.39
N ALA A 584 -55.80 15.39 5.20
CA ALA A 584 -55.06 15.69 3.99
C ALA A 584 -55.54 14.84 2.81
N THR A 585 -55.51 15.48 1.64
CA THR A 585 -55.79 14.87 0.34
C THR A 585 -54.53 14.88 -0.51
N LYS A 586 -54.53 14.16 -1.64
CA LYS A 586 -53.40 14.16 -2.59
C LYS A 586 -52.89 15.58 -2.91
N SER A 587 -53.80 16.53 -3.14
CA SER A 587 -53.41 17.93 -3.41
C SER A 587 -52.79 18.67 -2.22
N ASP A 588 -52.95 18.18 -1.00
CA ASP A 588 -52.32 18.75 0.19
C ASP A 588 -50.89 18.23 0.37
N VAL A 589 -50.51 17.09 -0.24
CA VAL A 589 -49.15 16.51 -0.18
C VAL A 589 -48.37 16.60 -1.49
N GLU A 590 -49.03 16.90 -2.61
CA GLU A 590 -48.41 17.15 -3.95
C GLU A 590 -47.31 18.23 -3.95
N HIS A 591 -47.29 19.12 -2.96
CA HIS A 591 -46.28 20.18 -2.86
C HIS A 591 -44.99 19.76 -2.15
N LEU A 592 -44.94 18.53 -1.63
CA LEU A 592 -43.81 18.00 -0.84
C LEU A 592 -42.73 17.35 -1.72
N GLY A 593 -42.86 17.41 -3.05
CA GLY A 593 -41.94 16.79 -4.00
C GLY A 593 -42.22 15.30 -4.22
N VAL A 594 -42.47 14.55 -3.14
CA VAL A 594 -42.56 13.08 -3.14
C VAL A 594 -43.82 12.47 -3.78
N VAL A 595 -44.72 13.29 -4.34
CA VAL A 595 -46.01 12.87 -4.92
C VAL A 595 -46.19 13.50 -6.28
N ASP A 596 -46.42 12.68 -7.30
CA ASP A 596 -46.65 13.13 -8.66
C ASP A 596 -48.04 12.74 -9.20
N SER A 597 -48.24 12.80 -10.51
CA SER A 597 -49.50 12.40 -11.14
C SER A 597 -49.79 10.90 -11.09
N GLU A 598 -48.76 10.07 -11.00
CA GLU A 598 -48.80 8.60 -11.01
C GLU A 598 -48.88 8.02 -9.58
N THR A 599 -48.35 8.73 -8.57
CA THR A 599 -48.45 8.37 -7.14
C THR A 599 -49.90 8.19 -6.64
N THR A 600 -50.16 7.13 -5.88
CA THR A 600 -51.44 6.88 -5.19
C THR A 600 -51.36 7.28 -3.71
N VAL A 601 -52.16 8.29 -3.31
CA VAL A 601 -52.21 8.73 -1.91
C VAL A 601 -53.41 8.12 -1.19
N HIS A 602 -53.16 7.41 -0.09
CA HIS A 602 -54.13 6.80 0.80
C HIS A 602 -54.33 7.68 2.05
N ALA A 603 -55.55 8.15 2.26
CA ALA A 603 -55.87 8.99 3.41
C ALA A 603 -55.88 8.17 4.72
N ALA A 604 -55.69 8.86 5.84
CA ALA A 604 -55.70 8.23 7.15
C ALA A 604 -57.01 7.46 7.41
N GLY A 605 -56.87 6.17 7.77
CA GLY A 605 -57.99 5.27 8.07
C GLY A 605 -58.69 4.63 6.85
N ASP A 606 -58.20 4.88 5.62
CA ASP A 606 -58.73 4.26 4.38
C ASP A 606 -58.01 2.96 3.99
N TRP A 607 -57.01 2.53 4.76
CA TRP A 607 -56.18 1.34 4.54
C TRP A 607 -56.05 0.51 5.83
N ASP A 608 -55.81 -0.81 5.69
CA ASP A 608 -55.67 -1.81 6.78
C ASP A 608 -54.39 -2.67 6.57
N GLU A 609 -53.41 -2.14 5.84
CA GLU A 609 -52.15 -2.81 5.47
C GLU A 609 -51.15 -2.79 6.64
N GLU A 610 -50.38 -3.88 6.81
CA GLU A 610 -49.24 -3.96 7.72
C GLU A 610 -47.98 -3.82 6.87
N PHE A 611 -47.10 -2.88 7.22
CA PHE A 611 -45.84 -2.61 6.52
C PHE A 611 -44.67 -3.21 7.28
N SER A 612 -43.64 -3.66 6.58
CA SER A 612 -42.39 -4.13 7.18
C SER A 612 -41.69 -3.01 7.94
N GLU A 613 -41.38 -3.25 9.21
CA GLU A 613 -40.66 -2.30 10.07
C GLU A 613 -39.15 -2.55 10.00
N PRO A 614 -38.30 -1.55 10.29
CA PRO A 614 -36.85 -1.74 10.39
C PRO A 614 -36.53 -2.85 11.41
N ASP A 615 -35.67 -3.82 11.03
CA ASP A 615 -35.20 -4.87 11.94
C ASP A 615 -34.05 -4.39 12.82
N THR A 616 -34.33 -3.43 13.69
CA THR A 616 -33.36 -2.81 14.61
C THR A 616 -32.54 -3.84 15.39
N ALA A 617 -33.18 -4.94 15.82
CA ALA A 617 -32.50 -6.00 16.55
C ALA A 617 -31.49 -6.74 15.66
N GLY A 618 -31.87 -7.08 14.43
CA GLY A 618 -30.97 -7.66 13.44
C GLY A 618 -29.78 -6.76 13.11
N MET A 619 -30.01 -5.45 12.94
CA MET A 619 -28.94 -4.47 12.67
C MET A 619 -27.96 -4.38 13.85
N SER A 620 -28.48 -4.31 15.08
CA SER A 620 -27.63 -4.25 16.29
C SER A 620 -26.87 -5.55 16.56
N ASP A 621 -27.45 -6.71 16.20
CA ASP A 621 -26.81 -8.01 16.34
C ASP A 621 -25.67 -8.16 15.29
N TYR A 622 -25.85 -7.62 14.08
CA TYR A 622 -24.84 -7.63 13.02
C TYR A 622 -23.60 -6.79 13.38
N LEU A 623 -23.82 -5.59 13.93
CA LEU A 623 -22.75 -4.69 14.37
C LEU A 623 -22.13 -5.05 15.73
N ASP A 624 -22.62 -6.11 16.41
CA ASP A 624 -22.18 -6.56 17.75
C ASP A 624 -22.24 -5.48 18.86
N VAL A 625 -23.09 -4.46 18.69
CA VAL A 625 -23.15 -3.30 19.60
C VAL A 625 -23.80 -3.63 20.94
N SER A 626 -24.61 -4.68 21.00
CA SER A 626 -25.34 -5.07 22.21
C SER A 626 -24.43 -5.67 23.31
N SER A 627 -23.13 -5.84 23.03
CA SER A 627 -22.10 -6.42 23.89
C SER A 627 -21.23 -5.40 24.64
N GLN A 628 -21.10 -4.16 24.14
CA GLN A 628 -20.06 -3.23 24.59
C GLN A 628 -20.48 -2.27 25.72
N SER A 629 -21.77 -2.21 26.10
CA SER A 629 -22.30 -1.16 27.00
C SER A 629 -21.90 -1.26 28.49
N GLU A 630 -20.90 -2.05 28.89
CA GLU A 630 -20.52 -2.18 30.32
C GLU A 630 -19.07 -1.85 30.71
N GLU A 631 -18.10 -1.61 29.81
CA GLU A 631 -16.71 -1.33 30.23
C GLU A 631 -15.96 -0.32 29.34
N ALA A 632 -16.26 0.98 29.40
CA ALA A 632 -15.28 2.03 29.10
C ALA A 632 -15.68 3.36 29.78
N ALA A 633 -14.84 3.82 30.70
CA ALA A 633 -14.79 5.20 31.18
C ALA A 633 -13.51 5.34 32.03
N GLU A 634 -12.44 5.91 31.46
CA GLU A 634 -11.84 7.17 31.93
C GLU A 634 -11.04 7.76 30.74
N GLU A 635 -11.37 9.01 30.41
CA GLU A 635 -10.78 9.88 29.37
C GLU A 635 -9.38 10.37 29.76
N ASP A 636 -8.49 10.57 28.79
CA ASP A 636 -7.48 11.63 28.78
C ASP A 636 -7.57 12.37 27.43
N GLU A 637 -7.47 13.71 27.45
CA GLU A 637 -7.57 14.56 26.25
C GLU A 637 -6.18 14.93 25.71
N ALA A 638 -5.98 14.81 24.39
CA ALA A 638 -4.89 15.42 23.63
C ALA A 638 -5.37 15.91 22.24
N ASP A 639 -4.60 16.85 21.67
CA ASP A 639 -4.93 17.81 20.60
C ASP A 639 -4.89 17.17 19.18
N ASP A 640 -5.65 17.81 18.28
CA ASP A 640 -5.87 17.53 16.85
C ASP A 640 -4.58 17.31 16.00
N GLY A 641 -4.54 16.24 15.19
CA GLY A 641 -3.52 16.14 14.12
C GLY A 641 -3.25 14.81 13.40
N ASP A 642 -3.99 13.71 13.62
CA ASP A 642 -3.56 12.42 13.05
C ASP A 642 -3.89 12.23 11.56
N SER A 643 -2.83 12.15 10.76
CA SER A 643 -2.89 11.83 9.34
C SER A 643 -3.08 10.33 9.17
N ILE A 644 -4.32 9.89 8.94
CA ILE A 644 -4.65 8.49 8.71
C ILE A 644 -3.86 7.92 7.51
N PRO A 645 -3.16 6.79 7.66
CA PRO A 645 -2.58 6.07 6.54
C PRO A 645 -3.70 5.67 5.57
N GLY A 646 -3.63 6.16 4.32
CA GLY A 646 -4.68 6.04 3.29
C GLY A 646 -4.94 4.63 2.74
N PHE A 647 -4.97 3.61 3.60
CA PHE A 647 -5.30 2.23 3.24
C PHE A 647 -6.79 1.98 3.36
N GLY A 648 -7.48 1.73 2.25
CA GLY A 648 -8.65 0.85 2.22
C GLY A 648 -9.94 1.29 2.94
N VAL A 649 -9.92 2.28 3.84
CA VAL A 649 -11.14 2.81 4.52
C VAL A 649 -12.13 3.39 3.51
N GLY A 650 -11.64 3.73 2.31
CA GLY A 650 -12.45 4.13 1.18
C GLY A 650 -13.49 3.10 0.78
N VAL A 651 -13.28 1.79 0.86
CA VAL A 651 -14.28 0.82 0.33
C VAL A 651 -15.47 0.67 1.28
N SER A 652 -15.24 0.57 2.59
CA SER A 652 -16.32 0.52 3.59
C SER A 652 -17.09 1.84 3.67
N LEU A 653 -16.37 2.98 3.68
CA LEU A 653 -17.01 4.29 3.61
C LEU A 653 -17.65 4.58 2.25
N THR A 654 -17.20 4.03 1.12
CA THR A 654 -17.87 4.24 -0.19
C THR A 654 -19.13 3.40 -0.32
N VAL A 655 -19.23 2.25 0.36
CA VAL A 655 -20.50 1.50 0.46
C VAL A 655 -21.48 2.23 1.37
N ILE A 656 -21.04 2.74 2.52
CA ILE A 656 -21.88 3.50 3.46
C ILE A 656 -22.24 4.90 2.92
N ALA A 657 -21.26 5.63 2.38
CA ALA A 657 -21.48 6.88 1.67
C ALA A 657 -22.26 6.61 0.38
N GLY A 658 -22.06 5.50 -0.30
CA GLY A 658 -22.88 5.05 -1.43
C GLY A 658 -24.33 4.87 -1.01
N LEU A 659 -24.59 4.20 0.12
CA LEU A 659 -25.92 4.04 0.72
C LEU A 659 -26.57 5.38 1.10
N LEU A 660 -25.85 6.21 1.85
CA LEU A 660 -26.33 7.52 2.27
C LEU A 660 -26.49 8.47 1.08
N THR A 661 -25.60 8.41 0.09
CA THR A 661 -25.68 9.17 -1.16
C THR A 661 -26.83 8.66 -2.01
N THR A 662 -27.08 7.36 -2.12
CA THR A 662 -28.26 6.81 -2.82
C THR A 662 -29.56 7.34 -2.19
N LEU A 663 -29.58 7.55 -0.87
CA LEU A 663 -30.67 8.21 -0.14
C LEU A 663 -30.74 9.73 -0.36
N VAL A 664 -29.61 10.46 -0.39
CA VAL A 664 -29.53 11.89 -0.78
C VAL A 664 -30.06 12.10 -2.20
N LEU A 665 -29.61 11.26 -3.13
CA LEU A 665 -29.89 11.34 -4.56
C LEU A 665 -31.36 11.14 -4.85
N ARG A 666 -32.04 10.26 -4.10
CA ARG A 666 -33.48 9.95 -4.22
C ARG A 666 -34.40 11.17 -4.14
N ARG A 667 -33.92 12.32 -3.65
CA ARG A 667 -34.77 13.50 -3.42
C ARG A 667 -34.38 14.77 -4.18
N GLN A 668 -33.10 15.07 -4.43
CA GLN A 668 -32.75 16.35 -5.08
C GLN A 668 -33.24 16.47 -6.53
N ALA A 669 -33.63 15.36 -7.16
CA ALA A 669 -34.35 15.30 -8.44
C ALA A 669 -35.70 16.06 -8.50
N GLN A 670 -36.21 16.59 -7.38
CA GLN A 670 -37.55 17.16 -7.26
C GLN A 670 -37.61 18.69 -7.02
N GLU A 671 -36.49 19.44 -7.12
CA GLU A 671 -36.53 20.93 -7.18
C GLU A 671 -36.79 21.52 -8.59
#